data_AF-A0A972RIE4-F1
#
_entry.id   AF-A0A972RIE4-F1
#
_cell.length_a   1.000
_cell.length_b   1.000
_cell.length_c   1.000
_cell.angle_alpha   90.00
_cell.angle_beta   90.00
_cell.angle_gamma   90.00
#
_symmetry.space_group_name_H-M   'P 1'
#
loop_
_entity.id
_entity.type
_entity.pdbx_description
1 polymer ?
#
loop_
_entity_poly.entity_id
_entity_poly.type
_entity_poly.pdbx_seq_one_letter_code
_entity_poly.pdbx_strand_id
1 'polypeptide(L)'
;MVTTGRNRKRIFLVCLLGMVYSTVSITVLAQIQTLSLSDEVRAATQSSLFRAQFNSSQVQARGLSTVQLKGGVTLNFKQYLNASNLRRTQFKPLYRPAVQNRFLTATPQYKENIVQLQDRLVVDRKLNVKLKPGVCQLKSVPLAISNLCFKKKQGRLSAAMKADLVRVRQRLRKLSPKQTIMRGVTASQALAMNDLALLELMLNGGEREVRRVSVVPLQVHSVVLEKGLRSLPKQNLHLFNRQLRLNTFTPAGSSGGLRAGGAAGVTETLNKGQRAELNCRKMKYRGRHNQEPSSRQVENMARNVRKSQGQPCIEKVVREMQEALETAERERARRRTKRILEKITKIAERQPRHFDKKYFLTGFSDGREISDKYEITFAPRVRVLGVTITDRYYARFSYYIGYGFGLRIPLTVSVKASPMKKIGNGRGRRFEVSGGVDNGGQTLYRKVGLAPRYDFGGKEFVFMFTARCSFKASIPGPDPPTIRCPSIDYDAGKNFQPSLGKRRANLGNIWLNGDVTGLQLSAAIASASLDLGIAVDIKNGQFGYRVLPYGRARVKLNNSKVWRKVTDPLKFNVLRTRGSGRWGIKIDRPRYKFNLALTPQIRINLNIDVGIYEYDHDVGPYRFDSLTISRQLRLKAHPGTVKKHVFAM
;
A
#
# COMPACT_ATOMS: atom_id res chain seq x y z
N MET A 1 48.44 39.47 2.18
CA MET A 1 47.57 40.09 3.20
C MET A 1 46.12 39.69 2.91
N VAL A 2 45.56 38.73 3.67
CA VAL A 2 44.63 38.97 4.82
C VAL A 2 43.19 39.17 4.32
N THR A 3 42.44 38.07 4.12
CA THR A 3 41.22 37.61 4.90
C THR A 3 39.96 38.45 4.65
N THR A 4 38.72 37.98 4.47
CA THR A 4 37.94 36.77 4.85
C THR A 4 36.56 36.94 4.16
N GLY A 5 35.69 35.97 3.87
CA GLY A 5 35.44 34.65 4.44
C GLY A 5 33.99 34.55 4.96
N ARG A 6 33.32 33.43 4.67
CA ARG A 6 32.08 32.86 5.26
C ARG A 6 30.73 33.15 4.59
N ASN A 7 30.30 32.23 3.69
CA ASN A 7 28.97 31.58 3.74
C ASN A 7 28.72 30.56 2.60
N ARG A 8 29.55 29.51 2.45
CA ARG A 8 29.28 28.41 1.50
C ARG A 8 29.33 26.98 2.06
N LYS A 9 29.48 26.78 3.39
CA LYS A 9 29.64 25.45 3.98
C LYS A 9 28.42 24.82 4.67
N ARG A 10 27.20 25.38 4.53
CA ARG A 10 25.98 24.77 5.14
C ARG A 10 24.94 24.21 4.17
N ILE A 11 25.10 24.40 2.85
CA ILE A 11 24.19 23.82 1.84
C ILE A 11 24.70 22.47 1.31
N PHE A 12 26.01 22.21 1.37
CA PHE A 12 26.59 20.96 0.85
C PHE A 12 26.42 19.74 1.77
N LEU A 13 26.21 19.92 3.08
CA LEU A 13 26.17 18.80 4.03
C LEU A 13 24.77 18.17 4.20
N VAL A 14 23.70 18.90 3.87
CA VAL A 14 22.31 18.39 3.93
C VAL A 14 21.94 17.60 2.67
N CYS A 15 22.55 17.92 1.52
CA CYS A 15 22.40 17.12 0.30
C CYS A 15 23.21 15.81 0.33
N LEU A 16 24.37 15.78 1.01
CA LEU A 16 25.18 14.54 1.09
C LEU A 16 24.56 13.48 2.02
N LEU A 17 23.96 13.88 3.14
CA LEU A 17 23.33 12.93 4.07
C LEU A 17 21.96 12.40 3.59
N GLY A 18 21.27 13.12 2.70
CA GLY A 18 20.06 12.63 2.01
C GLY A 18 20.34 11.68 0.84
N MET A 19 21.53 11.75 0.23
CA MET A 19 21.94 10.83 -0.84
C MET A 19 22.52 9.52 -0.33
N VAL A 20 23.07 9.48 0.90
CA VAL A 20 23.67 8.26 1.47
C VAL A 20 22.62 7.25 1.97
N TYR A 21 21.42 7.70 2.40
CA TYR A 21 20.35 6.76 2.80
C TYR A 21 19.49 6.23 1.65
N SER A 22 19.55 6.86 0.47
CA SER A 22 18.78 6.46 -0.72
C SER A 22 19.58 5.55 -1.67
N THR A 23 20.90 5.53 -1.55
CA THR A 23 21.79 4.78 -2.47
C THR A 23 22.16 3.38 -1.95
N VAL A 24 22.15 3.15 -0.64
CA VAL A 24 22.52 1.84 -0.05
C VAL A 24 21.46 0.75 -0.30
N SER A 25 20.21 1.12 -0.61
CA SER A 25 19.18 0.14 -1.00
C SER A 25 19.13 -0.18 -2.51
N ILE A 26 19.85 0.57 -3.35
CA ILE A 26 19.80 0.43 -4.82
C ILE A 26 21.07 -0.27 -5.36
N THR A 27 22.22 -0.11 -4.72
CA THR A 27 23.49 -0.72 -5.18
C THR A 27 23.54 -2.24 -5.02
N VAL A 28 22.87 -2.82 -4.02
CA VAL A 28 22.84 -4.29 -3.83
C VAL A 28 22.04 -4.99 -4.94
N LEU A 29 21.09 -4.32 -5.60
CA LEU A 29 20.32 -4.91 -6.70
C LEU A 29 21.01 -4.80 -8.07
N ALA A 30 21.93 -3.83 -8.25
CA ALA A 30 22.65 -3.63 -9.51
C ALA A 30 23.77 -4.66 -9.76
N GLN A 31 24.39 -5.21 -8.69
CA GLN A 31 25.44 -6.23 -8.79
C GLN A 31 24.91 -7.66 -8.98
N ILE A 32 23.59 -7.89 -8.88
CA ILE A 32 22.98 -9.22 -9.01
C ILE A 32 23.03 -9.74 -10.48
N GLN A 33 23.39 -8.94 -11.47
CA GLN A 33 23.07 -9.25 -12.88
C GLN A 33 24.20 -9.87 -13.74
N THR A 34 25.45 -9.96 -13.26
CA THR A 34 26.57 -10.50 -14.07
C THR A 34 27.04 -11.89 -13.64
N LEU A 35 26.91 -12.25 -12.36
CA LEU A 35 27.38 -13.52 -11.80
C LEU A 35 26.66 -14.72 -12.41
N SER A 36 27.39 -15.83 -12.63
CA SER A 36 26.75 -17.09 -13.02
C SER A 36 25.84 -17.60 -11.89
N LEU A 37 24.81 -18.41 -12.20
CA LEU A 37 23.94 -18.99 -11.15
C LEU A 37 24.75 -19.76 -10.09
N SER A 38 25.87 -20.38 -10.50
CA SER A 38 26.80 -21.05 -9.59
C SER A 38 27.44 -20.09 -8.60
N ASP A 39 27.80 -18.88 -9.04
CA ASP A 39 28.44 -17.89 -8.19
C ASP A 39 27.43 -17.26 -7.23
N GLU A 40 26.16 -17.13 -7.62
CA GLU A 40 25.10 -16.63 -6.73
C GLU A 40 24.81 -17.59 -5.58
N VAL A 41 24.70 -18.89 -5.85
CA VAL A 41 24.55 -19.91 -4.80
C VAL A 41 25.80 -19.95 -3.92
N ARG A 42 27.00 -19.84 -4.52
CA ARG A 42 28.27 -19.78 -3.77
C ARG A 42 28.35 -18.55 -2.86
N ALA A 43 28.00 -17.38 -3.39
CA ALA A 43 27.95 -16.14 -2.62
C ALA A 43 26.93 -16.23 -1.47
N ALA A 44 25.79 -16.89 -1.69
CA ALA A 44 24.81 -17.14 -0.65
C ALA A 44 25.37 -18.08 0.45
N THR A 45 26.13 -19.11 0.10
CA THR A 45 26.78 -20.00 1.07
C THR A 45 27.98 -19.36 1.79
N GLN A 46 28.63 -18.38 1.18
CA GLN A 46 29.75 -17.62 1.77
C GLN A 46 29.29 -16.36 2.50
N SER A 47 27.99 -16.07 2.49
CA SER A 47 27.41 -14.91 3.16
C SER A 47 27.54 -15.03 4.69
N SER A 48 27.80 -13.92 5.37
CA SER A 48 27.72 -13.85 6.84
C SER A 48 26.30 -14.12 7.38
N LEU A 49 25.28 -14.06 6.51
CA LEU A 49 23.90 -14.40 6.85
C LEU A 49 23.58 -15.89 6.66
N PHE A 50 24.51 -16.69 6.13
CA PHE A 50 24.30 -18.12 5.92
C PHE A 50 23.98 -18.83 7.25
N ARG A 51 22.98 -19.70 7.24
CA ARG A 51 22.59 -20.53 8.39
C ARG A 51 22.78 -22.01 8.11
N ALA A 52 22.28 -22.48 6.97
CA ALA A 52 22.31 -23.90 6.64
C ALA A 52 22.09 -24.14 5.14
N GLN A 53 22.51 -25.31 4.68
CA GLN A 53 22.14 -25.88 3.38
C GLN A 53 21.48 -27.24 3.58
N PHE A 54 20.39 -27.51 2.86
CA PHE A 54 19.62 -28.75 3.01
C PHE A 54 18.76 -29.07 1.78
N ASN A 55 18.23 -30.28 1.72
CA ASN A 55 17.36 -30.73 0.63
C ASN A 55 15.89 -30.45 0.93
N SER A 56 15.03 -30.42 -0.10
CA SER A 56 13.60 -30.16 0.06
C SER A 56 12.85 -31.17 0.94
N SER A 57 13.36 -32.41 1.06
CA SER A 57 12.83 -33.40 2.00
C SER A 57 12.92 -32.96 3.48
N GLN A 58 13.88 -32.11 3.82
CA GLN A 58 14.14 -31.65 5.18
C GLN A 58 13.34 -30.39 5.56
N VAL A 59 12.61 -29.79 4.62
CA VAL A 59 11.87 -28.52 4.82
C VAL A 59 10.85 -28.64 5.95
N GLN A 60 10.14 -29.76 6.03
CA GLN A 60 9.15 -29.98 7.08
C GLN A 60 9.80 -30.18 8.45
N ALA A 61 10.84 -31.00 8.53
CA ALA A 61 11.60 -31.24 9.76
C ALA A 61 12.25 -29.96 10.31
N ARG A 62 12.59 -29.01 9.43
CA ARG A 62 13.16 -27.71 9.79
C ARG A 62 12.11 -26.64 10.15
N GLY A 63 10.82 -26.98 10.19
CA GLY A 63 9.75 -26.02 10.47
C GLY A 63 9.57 -24.96 9.37
N LEU A 64 10.07 -25.22 8.16
CA LEU A 64 10.01 -24.30 7.02
C LEU A 64 8.88 -24.63 6.05
N SER A 65 7.95 -25.52 6.41
CA SER A 65 6.76 -25.82 5.58
C SER A 65 5.98 -24.57 5.24
N THR A 66 5.90 -23.64 6.19
CA THR A 66 5.38 -22.29 6.03
C THR A 66 6.45 -21.29 6.46
N VAL A 67 6.61 -20.19 5.72
CA VAL A 67 7.58 -19.14 6.06
C VAL A 67 6.91 -17.77 6.01
N GLN A 68 7.30 -16.89 6.92
CA GLN A 68 6.87 -15.49 6.85
C GLN A 68 7.78 -14.75 5.89
N LEU A 69 7.20 -14.21 4.82
CA LEU A 69 7.91 -13.37 3.87
C LEU A 69 8.03 -11.95 4.40
N LYS A 70 9.05 -11.24 3.92
CA LYS A 70 9.17 -9.79 4.10
C LYS A 70 7.85 -9.14 3.62
N GLY A 71 7.16 -8.44 4.52
CA GLY A 71 5.79 -7.94 4.30
C GLY A 71 4.72 -8.57 5.21
N GLY A 72 5.05 -9.63 5.96
CA GLY A 72 4.17 -10.21 6.98
C GLY A 72 3.19 -11.26 6.46
N VAL A 73 3.48 -11.86 5.30
CA VAL A 73 2.63 -12.90 4.73
C VAL A 73 3.24 -14.28 4.85
N THR A 74 2.40 -15.26 5.18
CA THR A 74 2.77 -16.65 5.23
C THR A 74 2.75 -17.27 3.84
N LEU A 75 3.91 -17.72 3.35
CA LEU A 75 4.05 -18.57 2.17
C LEU A 75 4.00 -20.04 2.59
N ASN A 76 3.18 -20.85 1.92
CA ASN A 76 3.31 -22.31 1.98
C ASN A 76 4.52 -22.72 1.13
N PHE A 77 5.69 -22.75 1.75
CA PHE A 77 6.95 -22.98 1.06
C PHE A 77 7.05 -24.41 0.53
N LYS A 78 6.49 -25.41 1.24
CA LYS A 78 6.43 -26.80 0.74
C LYS A 78 5.63 -26.89 -0.57
N GLN A 79 4.48 -26.22 -0.64
CA GLN A 79 3.68 -26.16 -1.87
C GLN A 79 4.43 -25.41 -2.99
N TYR A 80 5.09 -24.30 -2.67
CA TYR A 80 5.91 -23.57 -3.63
C TYR A 80 7.02 -24.45 -4.22
N LEU A 81 7.77 -25.18 -3.38
CA LEU A 81 8.82 -26.12 -3.83
C LEU A 81 8.24 -27.19 -4.74
N ASN A 82 7.10 -27.78 -4.38
CA ASN A 82 6.42 -28.78 -5.21
C ASN A 82 6.02 -28.25 -6.59
N ALA A 83 5.50 -27.02 -6.65
CA ALA A 83 5.05 -26.38 -7.89
C ALA A 83 6.21 -25.92 -8.79
N SER A 84 7.37 -25.64 -8.21
CA SER A 84 8.57 -25.15 -8.92
C SER A 84 9.60 -26.24 -9.23
N ASN A 85 9.35 -27.48 -8.78
CA ASN A 85 10.21 -28.63 -8.98
C ASN A 85 10.28 -29.04 -10.46
N LEU A 86 11.47 -28.99 -11.06
CA LEU A 86 11.64 -29.26 -12.49
C LEU A 86 11.18 -30.67 -12.90
N ARG A 87 11.22 -31.66 -12.00
CA ARG A 87 10.72 -33.03 -12.29
C ARG A 87 9.21 -33.11 -12.39
N ARG A 88 8.49 -32.13 -11.85
CA ARG A 88 7.03 -32.14 -11.73
C ARG A 88 6.34 -31.12 -12.65
N THR A 89 7.11 -30.27 -13.33
CA THR A 89 6.63 -29.25 -14.28
C THR A 89 6.70 -29.75 -15.72
N GLN A 90 7.08 -28.91 -16.69
CA GLN A 90 7.17 -29.24 -18.11
C GLN A 90 8.10 -30.43 -18.43
N PHE A 91 9.03 -30.78 -17.53
CA PHE A 91 9.95 -31.90 -17.72
C PHE A 91 9.48 -33.22 -17.06
N LYS A 92 8.29 -33.26 -16.46
CA LYS A 92 7.67 -34.50 -15.95
C LYS A 92 7.68 -35.64 -16.99
N PRO A 93 7.39 -35.41 -18.28
CA PRO A 93 7.42 -36.47 -19.28
C PRO A 93 8.78 -37.15 -19.45
N LEU A 94 9.91 -36.48 -19.12
CA LEU A 94 11.26 -37.06 -19.25
C LEU A 94 11.51 -38.24 -18.30
N TYR A 95 10.65 -38.42 -17.29
CA TYR A 95 10.74 -39.51 -16.33
C TYR A 95 9.89 -40.72 -16.70
N ARG A 96 9.17 -40.68 -17.84
CA ARG A 96 8.40 -41.82 -18.33
C ARG A 96 9.33 -42.83 -19.02
N PRO A 97 9.23 -44.14 -18.74
CA PRO A 97 10.07 -45.15 -19.39
C PRO A 97 10.07 -45.07 -20.92
N ALA A 98 8.89 -44.86 -21.53
CA ALA A 98 8.76 -44.70 -22.98
C ALA A 98 9.57 -43.52 -23.55
N VAL A 99 9.67 -42.41 -22.81
CA VAL A 99 10.46 -41.24 -23.24
C VAL A 99 11.94 -41.50 -23.03
N GLN A 100 12.32 -42.12 -21.90
CA GLN A 100 13.70 -42.46 -21.59
C GLN A 100 14.29 -43.42 -22.63
N ASN A 101 13.62 -44.55 -22.85
CA ASN A 101 14.09 -45.59 -23.75
C ASN A 101 14.20 -45.09 -25.19
N ARG A 102 13.32 -44.20 -25.62
CA ARG A 102 13.31 -43.70 -27.00
C ARG A 102 14.24 -42.52 -27.24
N PHE A 103 14.37 -41.59 -26.30
CA PHE A 103 15.00 -40.29 -26.56
C PHE A 103 16.22 -39.96 -25.69
N LEU A 104 16.44 -40.68 -24.59
CA LEU A 104 17.49 -40.36 -23.63
C LEU A 104 18.54 -41.48 -23.54
N THR A 105 19.79 -41.11 -23.32
CA THR A 105 20.87 -42.08 -23.08
C THR A 105 20.91 -42.55 -21.63
N ALA A 106 20.33 -41.77 -20.72
CA ALA A 106 20.23 -42.08 -19.30
C ALA A 106 19.00 -41.39 -18.69
N THR A 107 18.57 -41.88 -17.53
CA THR A 107 17.55 -41.22 -16.70
C THR A 107 18.00 -39.79 -16.35
N PRO A 108 17.13 -38.78 -16.51
CA PRO A 108 17.46 -37.41 -16.12
C PRO A 108 17.85 -37.30 -14.65
N GLN A 109 18.91 -36.53 -14.35
CA GLN A 109 19.36 -36.32 -12.99
C GLN A 109 18.87 -34.98 -12.45
N TYR A 110 18.14 -35.01 -11.34
CA TYR A 110 17.63 -33.82 -10.67
C TYR A 110 18.25 -33.64 -9.30
N LYS A 111 18.67 -32.42 -9.00
CA LYS A 111 19.13 -31.99 -7.68
C LYS A 111 18.41 -30.71 -7.26
N GLU A 112 18.01 -30.64 -6.00
CA GLU A 112 17.38 -29.46 -5.40
C GLU A 112 17.99 -29.21 -4.03
N ASN A 113 18.64 -28.06 -3.90
CA ASN A 113 19.30 -27.61 -2.68
C ASN A 113 18.66 -26.30 -2.23
N ILE A 114 18.52 -26.13 -0.92
CA ILE A 114 18.01 -24.93 -0.29
C ILE A 114 19.11 -24.37 0.61
N VAL A 115 19.54 -23.16 0.31
CA VAL A 115 20.45 -22.37 1.15
C VAL A 115 19.59 -21.42 1.97
N GLN A 116 19.61 -21.60 3.29
CA GLN A 116 18.92 -20.74 4.23
C GLN A 116 19.88 -19.67 4.74
N LEU A 117 19.47 -18.41 4.56
CA LEU A 117 20.10 -17.26 5.17
C LEU A 117 19.17 -16.67 6.25
N GLN A 118 19.67 -15.71 7.03
CA GLN A 118 18.86 -15.02 8.04
C GLN A 118 17.68 -14.25 7.42
N ASP A 119 17.85 -13.73 6.21
CA ASP A 119 16.93 -12.80 5.56
C ASP A 119 16.21 -13.38 4.34
N ARG A 120 16.62 -14.56 3.84
CA ARG A 120 16.04 -15.19 2.64
C ARG A 120 16.33 -16.68 2.56
N LEU A 121 15.59 -17.37 1.69
CA LEU A 121 15.92 -18.72 1.21
C LEU A 121 16.36 -18.62 -0.26
N VAL A 122 17.42 -19.33 -0.62
CA VAL A 122 17.85 -19.50 -2.01
C VAL A 122 17.63 -20.96 -2.40
N VAL A 123 16.76 -21.22 -3.36
CA VAL A 123 16.45 -22.57 -3.83
C VAL A 123 17.11 -22.79 -5.18
N ASP A 124 18.13 -23.65 -5.20
CA ASP A 124 18.87 -24.04 -6.40
C ASP A 124 18.35 -25.39 -6.91
N ARG A 125 17.86 -25.40 -8.15
CA ARG A 125 17.34 -26.60 -8.82
C ARG A 125 18.12 -26.83 -10.09
N LYS A 126 18.61 -28.04 -10.28
CA LYS A 126 19.39 -28.46 -11.44
C LYS A 126 18.81 -29.74 -12.02
N LEU A 127 18.57 -29.74 -13.32
CA LEU A 127 18.13 -30.89 -14.09
C LEU A 127 19.11 -31.11 -15.24
N ASN A 128 19.73 -32.28 -15.27
CA ASN A 128 20.65 -32.72 -16.29
C ASN A 128 19.97 -33.77 -17.19
N VAL A 129 20.02 -33.58 -18.51
CA VAL A 129 19.37 -34.44 -19.50
C VAL A 129 20.34 -34.78 -20.62
N LYS A 130 20.57 -36.08 -20.83
CA LYS A 130 21.44 -36.60 -21.89
C LYS A 130 20.60 -37.18 -23.03
N LEU A 131 20.44 -36.42 -24.11
CA LEU A 131 19.69 -36.84 -25.30
C LEU A 131 20.47 -37.89 -26.11
N LYS A 132 19.75 -38.84 -26.74
CA LYS A 132 20.34 -39.73 -27.75
C LYS A 132 20.77 -38.94 -29.00
N PRO A 133 21.79 -39.42 -29.74
CA PRO A 133 22.11 -38.87 -31.06
C PRO A 133 20.88 -38.88 -31.98
N GLY A 134 20.72 -37.88 -32.84
CA GLY A 134 19.62 -37.85 -33.82
C GLY A 134 18.26 -37.36 -33.30
N VAL A 135 18.07 -37.22 -31.98
CA VAL A 135 16.75 -36.92 -31.40
C VAL A 135 16.21 -35.55 -31.80
N CYS A 136 17.06 -34.53 -31.89
CA CYS A 136 16.63 -33.17 -32.24
C CYS A 136 16.26 -33.01 -33.72
N GLN A 137 16.58 -34.00 -34.56
CA GLN A 137 16.27 -34.02 -35.99
C GLN A 137 14.99 -34.81 -36.29
N LEU A 138 14.41 -35.50 -35.31
CA LEU A 138 13.16 -36.23 -35.48
C LEU A 138 11.99 -35.26 -35.72
N LYS A 139 11.15 -35.56 -36.72
CA LYS A 139 9.97 -34.74 -37.07
C LYS A 139 8.97 -34.60 -35.91
N SER A 140 8.84 -35.64 -35.09
CA SER A 140 7.92 -35.68 -33.95
C SER A 140 8.64 -36.18 -32.69
N VAL A 141 8.70 -35.30 -31.69
CA VAL A 141 9.21 -35.60 -30.35
C VAL A 141 8.27 -34.99 -29.31
N PRO A 142 8.17 -35.57 -28.10
CA PRO A 142 7.40 -34.97 -27.01
C PRO A 142 7.86 -33.54 -26.73
N LEU A 143 6.94 -32.65 -26.32
CA LEU A 143 7.24 -31.25 -26.02
C LEU A 143 8.42 -31.08 -25.05
N ALA A 144 8.51 -31.93 -24.03
CA ALA A 144 9.61 -31.92 -23.05
C ALA A 144 11.00 -32.18 -23.68
N ILE A 145 11.05 -32.92 -24.80
CA ILE A 145 12.27 -33.14 -25.60
C ILE A 145 12.47 -31.99 -26.59
N SER A 146 11.40 -31.54 -27.26
CA SER A 146 11.44 -30.39 -28.17
C SER A 146 12.00 -29.15 -27.48
N ASN A 147 11.66 -28.91 -26.22
CA ASN A 147 12.15 -27.78 -25.41
C ASN A 147 13.65 -27.85 -25.07
N LEU A 148 14.33 -28.93 -25.45
CA LEU A 148 15.76 -29.15 -25.24
C LEU A 148 16.56 -29.13 -26.56
N CYS A 149 15.89 -28.87 -27.70
CA CYS A 149 16.45 -28.99 -29.04
C CYS A 149 16.34 -27.68 -29.82
N PHE A 150 17.38 -27.36 -30.59
CA PHE A 150 17.27 -26.38 -31.68
C PHE A 150 16.67 -27.06 -32.92
N LYS A 151 15.64 -26.46 -33.56
CA LYS A 151 14.99 -26.99 -34.77
C LYS A 151 15.41 -26.25 -36.03
N LYS A 152 15.82 -26.99 -37.06
CA LYS A 152 16.26 -26.42 -38.34
C LYS A 152 15.09 -25.83 -39.10
N LYS A 153 15.29 -24.66 -39.69
CA LYS A 153 14.41 -23.91 -40.61
C LYS A 153 15.16 -23.57 -41.90
N GLN A 154 14.44 -23.12 -42.92
CA GLN A 154 15.05 -22.69 -44.18
C GLN A 154 15.77 -21.34 -44.00
N GLY A 155 16.95 -21.17 -44.61
CA GLY A 155 17.71 -19.91 -44.53
C GLY A 155 19.21 -20.10 -44.82
N ARG A 156 20.04 -19.11 -44.45
CA ARG A 156 21.51 -19.16 -44.56
C ARG A 156 22.21 -18.80 -43.24
N LEU A 157 23.42 -19.33 -43.03
CA LEU A 157 24.28 -18.96 -41.89
C LEU A 157 24.70 -17.49 -41.98
N SER A 158 24.58 -16.76 -40.87
CA SER A 158 25.05 -15.38 -40.77
C SER A 158 26.59 -15.31 -40.85
N ALA A 159 27.13 -14.16 -41.27
CA ALA A 159 28.57 -13.95 -41.37
C ALA A 159 29.29 -14.15 -40.01
N ALA A 160 28.66 -13.68 -38.93
CA ALA A 160 29.17 -13.83 -37.57
C ALA A 160 29.25 -15.30 -37.13
N MET A 161 28.26 -16.11 -37.50
CA MET A 161 28.22 -17.55 -37.23
C MET A 161 29.32 -18.29 -38.01
N LYS A 162 29.50 -17.96 -39.30
CA LYS A 162 30.58 -18.51 -40.13
C LYS A 162 31.96 -18.22 -39.53
N ALA A 163 32.19 -16.98 -39.10
CA ALA A 163 33.44 -16.59 -38.45
C ALA A 163 33.70 -17.39 -37.15
N ASP A 164 32.66 -17.70 -36.38
CA ASP A 164 32.80 -18.51 -35.17
C ASP A 164 33.12 -19.98 -35.48
N LEU A 165 32.48 -20.56 -36.50
CA LEU A 165 32.80 -21.93 -36.95
C LEU A 165 34.25 -22.05 -37.45
N VAL A 166 34.79 -21.01 -38.11
CA VAL A 166 36.22 -20.97 -38.46
C VAL A 166 37.11 -21.01 -37.22
N ARG A 167 36.78 -20.25 -36.16
CA ARG A 167 37.52 -20.28 -34.89
C ARG A 167 37.43 -21.65 -34.21
N VAL A 168 36.26 -22.30 -34.24
CA VAL A 168 36.09 -23.65 -33.71
C VAL A 168 36.96 -24.65 -34.47
N ARG A 169 37.01 -24.59 -35.81
CA ARG A 169 37.89 -25.44 -36.62
C ARG A 169 39.37 -25.21 -36.29
N GLN A 170 39.79 -23.97 -36.09
CA GLN A 170 41.16 -23.66 -35.65
C GLN A 170 41.48 -24.28 -34.29
N ARG A 171 40.54 -24.25 -33.33
CA ARG A 171 40.69 -24.90 -32.01
C ARG A 171 40.76 -26.42 -32.14
N LEU A 172 39.93 -27.02 -32.99
CA LEU A 172 39.93 -28.46 -33.25
C LEU A 172 41.24 -28.97 -33.84
N ARG A 173 41.89 -28.19 -34.73
CA ARG A 173 43.20 -28.54 -35.32
C ARG A 173 44.34 -28.63 -34.29
N LYS A 174 44.17 -28.05 -33.10
CA LYS A 174 45.14 -28.14 -32.00
C LYS A 174 45.03 -29.44 -31.19
N LEU A 175 44.00 -30.25 -31.45
CA LEU A 175 43.80 -31.54 -30.78
C LEU A 175 44.36 -32.69 -31.60
N SER A 176 44.70 -33.79 -30.93
CA SER A 176 45.01 -35.05 -31.61
C SER A 176 43.81 -35.51 -32.46
N PRO A 177 44.01 -36.02 -33.69
CA PRO A 177 42.93 -36.47 -34.58
C PRO A 177 41.95 -37.47 -33.95
N LYS A 178 42.44 -38.37 -33.08
CA LYS A 178 41.65 -39.39 -32.38
C LYS A 178 40.98 -38.88 -31.10
N GLN A 179 41.28 -37.66 -30.68
CA GLN A 179 40.77 -37.10 -29.44
C GLN A 179 39.25 -36.90 -29.55
N THR A 180 38.49 -37.56 -28.68
CA THR A 180 37.04 -37.36 -28.59
C THR A 180 36.74 -35.97 -28.04
N ILE A 181 35.85 -35.25 -28.73
CA ILE A 181 35.39 -33.91 -28.34
C ILE A 181 33.99 -33.93 -27.73
N MET A 182 33.02 -34.61 -28.36
CA MET A 182 31.63 -34.63 -27.92
C MET A 182 30.86 -35.79 -28.56
N ARG A 183 30.06 -36.54 -27.78
CA ARG A 183 29.29 -37.72 -28.24
C ARG A 183 30.11 -38.77 -29.00
N GLY A 184 31.36 -39.02 -28.59
CA GLY A 184 32.22 -39.96 -29.29
C GLY A 184 32.79 -39.43 -30.61
N VAL A 185 32.39 -38.24 -31.08
CA VAL A 185 32.97 -37.60 -32.26
C VAL A 185 34.40 -37.18 -31.95
N THR A 186 35.34 -37.55 -32.81
CA THR A 186 36.76 -37.16 -32.71
C THR A 186 37.02 -35.78 -33.33
N ALA A 187 38.17 -35.19 -33.01
CA ALA A 187 38.60 -33.93 -33.63
C ALA A 187 38.67 -34.03 -35.17
N SER A 188 39.16 -35.15 -35.72
CA SER A 188 39.20 -35.37 -37.16
C SER A 188 37.81 -35.46 -37.79
N GLN A 189 36.89 -36.21 -37.17
CA GLN A 189 35.51 -36.35 -37.64
C GLN A 189 34.80 -34.99 -37.63
N ALA A 190 34.99 -34.19 -36.58
CA ALA A 190 34.40 -32.85 -36.50
C ALA A 190 34.99 -31.87 -37.52
N LEU A 191 36.29 -31.96 -37.83
CA LEU A 191 36.93 -31.17 -38.88
C LEU A 191 36.40 -31.53 -40.28
N ALA A 192 36.00 -32.77 -40.50
CA ALA A 192 35.41 -33.23 -41.76
C ALA A 192 33.93 -32.83 -41.94
N MET A 193 33.24 -32.44 -40.87
CA MET A 193 31.84 -31.98 -40.96
C MET A 193 31.76 -30.68 -41.76
N ASN A 194 30.69 -30.50 -42.54
CA ASN A 194 30.34 -29.20 -43.09
C ASN A 194 29.86 -28.25 -41.97
N ASP A 195 29.77 -26.96 -42.26
CA ASP A 195 29.44 -25.94 -41.26
C ASP A 195 28.09 -26.17 -40.57
N LEU A 196 27.09 -26.69 -41.29
CA LEU A 196 25.78 -27.00 -40.72
C LEU A 196 25.86 -28.19 -39.75
N ALA A 197 26.57 -29.25 -40.13
CA ALA A 197 26.75 -30.43 -39.30
C ALA A 197 27.61 -30.13 -38.06
N LEU A 198 28.64 -29.28 -38.21
CA LEU A 198 29.46 -28.83 -37.08
C LEU A 198 28.66 -27.95 -36.11
N LEU A 199 27.86 -27.02 -36.63
CA LEU A 199 26.97 -26.19 -35.82
C LEU A 199 25.91 -27.05 -35.10
N GLU A 200 25.32 -28.02 -35.81
CA GLU A 200 24.36 -28.97 -35.25
C GLU A 200 24.99 -29.80 -34.12
N LEU A 201 26.23 -30.27 -34.31
CA LEU A 201 26.99 -30.96 -33.27
C LEU A 201 27.16 -30.03 -32.06
N MET A 202 27.52 -28.77 -32.25
CA MET A 202 27.71 -27.80 -31.17
C MET A 202 26.42 -27.48 -30.39
N LEU A 203 25.32 -27.21 -31.10
CA LEU A 203 24.05 -26.80 -30.50
C LEU A 203 23.31 -27.99 -29.88
N ASN A 204 23.30 -29.12 -30.59
CA ASN A 204 22.47 -30.25 -30.24
C ASN A 204 23.24 -31.46 -29.67
N GLY A 205 24.57 -31.48 -29.73
CA GLY A 205 25.46 -32.57 -29.29
C GLY A 205 25.70 -32.68 -27.79
N GLY A 206 25.54 -31.60 -27.03
CA GLY A 206 25.83 -31.60 -25.59
C GLY A 206 24.81 -32.34 -24.72
N GLU A 207 25.18 -32.56 -23.45
CA GLU A 207 24.22 -32.70 -22.34
C GLU A 207 23.50 -31.37 -22.12
N ARG A 208 22.22 -31.44 -21.75
CA ARG A 208 21.42 -30.25 -21.42
C ARG A 208 21.36 -30.08 -19.92
N GLU A 209 21.68 -28.88 -19.47
CA GLU A 209 21.51 -28.49 -18.08
C GLU A 209 20.44 -27.40 -17.99
N VAL A 210 19.38 -27.68 -17.27
CA VAL A 210 18.36 -26.70 -16.89
C VAL A 210 18.58 -26.35 -15.43
N ARG A 211 18.84 -25.08 -15.15
CA ARG A 211 19.06 -24.60 -13.79
C ARG A 211 18.12 -23.45 -13.44
N ARG A 212 17.55 -23.51 -12.25
CA ARG A 212 16.65 -22.48 -11.71
C ARG A 212 17.08 -22.14 -10.30
N VAL A 213 17.40 -20.87 -10.06
CA VAL A 213 17.66 -20.33 -8.73
C VAL A 213 16.55 -19.38 -8.36
N SER A 214 15.91 -19.64 -7.22
CA SER A 214 14.83 -18.81 -6.69
C SER A 214 15.24 -18.17 -5.38
N VAL A 215 14.98 -16.87 -5.23
CA VAL A 215 15.25 -16.16 -3.97
C VAL A 215 13.93 -15.78 -3.31
N VAL A 216 13.71 -16.31 -2.11
CA VAL A 216 12.49 -16.11 -1.31
C VAL A 216 12.83 -15.23 -0.11
N PRO A 217 12.47 -13.93 -0.11
CA PRO A 217 12.81 -13.02 0.97
C PRO A 217 12.00 -13.34 2.24
N LEU A 218 12.68 -13.62 3.34
CA LEU A 218 12.08 -13.89 4.63
C LEU A 218 11.88 -12.59 5.41
N GLN A 219 10.89 -12.57 6.29
CA GLN A 219 10.79 -11.53 7.30
C GLN A 219 11.92 -11.74 8.31
N VAL A 220 12.93 -10.87 8.28
CA VAL A 220 13.94 -10.81 9.34
C VAL A 220 13.17 -10.56 10.63
N HIS A 221 13.09 -11.57 11.49
CA HIS A 221 12.70 -11.32 12.87
C HIS A 221 13.81 -10.42 13.40
N SER A 222 13.47 -9.15 13.65
CA SER A 222 14.34 -8.30 14.43
C SER A 222 14.63 -9.11 15.68
N VAL A 223 15.87 -9.62 15.79
CA VAL A 223 16.36 -10.03 17.09
C VAL A 223 16.23 -8.74 17.87
N VAL A 224 15.22 -8.68 18.74
CA VAL A 224 15.20 -7.69 19.80
C VAL A 224 16.55 -7.92 20.46
N LEU A 225 17.47 -6.98 20.25
CA LEU A 225 18.69 -6.89 21.04
C LEU A 225 18.21 -6.63 22.47
N GLU A 226 17.78 -7.68 23.14
CA GLU A 226 17.53 -7.65 24.57
C GLU A 226 18.88 -7.40 25.23
N LYS A 227 18.99 -6.20 25.80
CA LYS A 227 19.96 -5.83 26.85
C LYS A 227 21.42 -5.92 26.42
N GLY A 228 21.99 -4.81 25.94
CA GLY A 228 23.45 -4.75 25.80
C GLY A 228 24.11 -3.45 25.35
N LEU A 229 23.37 -2.41 24.95
CA LEU A 229 23.98 -1.11 24.61
C LEU A 229 23.50 -0.04 25.60
N ARG A 230 24.03 -0.10 26.82
CA ARG A 230 24.13 1.08 27.69
C ARG A 230 25.36 1.88 27.25
N SER A 231 25.15 3.20 27.20
CA SER A 231 26.14 4.28 27.01
C SER A 231 26.97 4.28 25.72
N LEU A 232 26.47 4.99 24.71
CA LEU A 232 27.34 5.89 23.95
C LEU A 232 27.17 7.32 24.51
N PRO A 233 28.24 8.14 24.59
CA PRO A 233 28.22 9.40 25.33
C PRO A 233 27.31 10.44 24.68
N LYS A 234 26.47 11.08 25.49
CA LYS A 234 25.69 12.26 25.09
C LYS A 234 26.63 13.46 24.92
N GLN A 235 27.20 13.64 23.74
CA GLN A 235 27.72 14.94 23.34
C GLN A 235 27.16 15.31 21.97
N ASN A 236 26.69 16.55 21.86
CA ASN A 236 26.15 17.24 20.66
C ASN A 236 24.65 17.12 20.38
N LEU A 237 23.81 17.46 21.36
CA LEU A 237 22.38 17.77 21.15
C LEU A 237 21.97 19.15 21.70
N HIS A 238 22.88 20.13 21.61
CA HIS A 238 22.63 21.53 22.05
C HIS A 238 22.59 22.58 20.94
N LEU A 239 22.52 22.19 19.65
CA LEU A 239 22.53 23.16 18.53
C LEU A 239 21.32 23.07 17.58
N PHE A 240 20.13 22.73 18.09
CA PHE A 240 18.91 22.68 17.25
C PHE A 240 17.67 23.36 17.86
N ASN A 241 17.86 24.36 18.72
CA ASN A 241 16.75 25.14 19.29
C ASN A 241 17.03 26.66 19.35
N ARG A 242 17.57 27.21 18.27
CA ARG A 242 17.73 28.67 18.14
C ARG A 242 17.71 29.12 16.67
N GLN A 243 16.58 28.90 15.99
CA GLN A 243 16.24 29.62 14.77
C GLN A 243 14.75 29.40 14.48
N LEU A 244 13.92 30.36 14.90
CA LEU A 244 12.64 30.79 14.30
C LEU A 244 11.95 31.76 15.28
N ARG A 245 12.48 32.98 15.37
CA ARG A 245 11.71 34.18 15.72
C ARG A 245 12.21 35.33 14.84
N LEU A 246 11.24 36.14 14.39
CA LEU A 246 11.33 37.39 13.63
C LEU A 246 11.40 37.23 12.10
N ASN A 247 10.27 37.51 11.44
CA ASN A 247 10.07 38.82 10.79
C ASN A 247 8.59 39.01 10.40
N THR A 248 7.96 39.95 11.10
CA THR A 248 6.79 40.71 10.68
C THR A 248 7.22 41.76 9.65
N PHE A 249 6.45 41.91 8.58
CA PHE A 249 6.47 43.11 7.72
C PHE A 249 5.04 43.58 7.49
N THR A 250 4.80 44.83 7.91
CA THR A 250 3.71 45.73 7.51
C THR A 250 3.92 46.22 6.07
N PRO A 251 2.89 46.82 5.44
CA PRO A 251 3.07 48.23 5.07
C PRO A 251 1.90 49.15 5.45
N ALA A 252 2.28 50.42 5.57
CA ALA A 252 1.53 51.64 5.84
C ALA A 252 0.56 52.03 4.69
N GLY A 253 -0.36 53.00 4.80
CA GLY A 253 -0.57 53.95 5.88
C GLY A 253 -1.69 54.98 5.63
N SER A 254 -1.72 55.97 6.54
CA SER A 254 -2.26 57.35 6.46
C SER A 254 -3.75 57.54 6.12
N SER A 255 -4.53 58.43 6.74
CA SER A 255 -4.21 59.72 7.37
C SER A 255 -5.34 60.13 8.32
N GLY A 256 -5.00 60.78 9.45
CA GLY A 256 -5.51 62.10 9.84
C GLY A 256 -6.70 61.96 10.79
N GLY A 257 -6.87 62.65 11.91
CA GLY A 257 -6.33 63.80 12.64
C GLY A 257 -7.40 63.96 13.76
N LEU A 258 -7.22 64.48 14.96
CA LEU A 258 -6.46 65.57 15.52
C LEU A 258 -6.71 65.47 17.05
N ARG A 259 -5.67 65.77 17.85
CA ARG A 259 -5.63 66.63 19.07
C ARG A 259 -6.80 66.61 20.09
N ALA A 260 -6.60 66.81 21.39
CA ALA A 260 -5.43 66.96 22.26
C ALA A 260 -5.93 67.19 23.70
N GLY A 261 -5.11 66.77 24.68
CA GLY A 261 -4.93 67.43 26.00
C GLY A 261 -5.97 67.12 27.08
N GLY A 262 -5.61 66.65 28.29
CA GLY A 262 -4.58 67.16 29.20
C GLY A 262 -5.19 68.33 30.00
N ALA A 263 -5.11 68.47 31.32
CA ALA A 263 -4.45 67.74 32.40
C ALA A 263 -5.05 68.23 33.75
N ALA A 264 -4.72 67.50 34.82
CA ALA A 264 -4.45 67.97 36.19
C ALA A 264 -5.38 68.98 36.91
N GLY A 265 -5.96 68.51 38.03
CA GLY A 265 -5.45 68.88 39.36
C GLY A 265 -6.04 70.12 40.07
N VAL A 266 -6.03 69.99 41.41
CA VAL A 266 -6.08 71.03 42.47
C VAL A 266 -7.41 71.18 43.24
N THR A 267 -7.19 71.47 44.53
CA THR A 267 -7.89 71.28 45.80
C THR A 267 -8.82 72.41 46.25
N GLU A 268 -9.61 72.08 47.29
CA GLU A 268 -10.16 72.94 48.37
C GLU A 268 -11.05 74.17 48.05
N THR A 269 -12.30 74.19 48.53
CA THR A 269 -12.69 74.85 49.79
C THR A 269 -14.22 74.85 50.04
N LEU A 270 -14.53 74.82 51.34
CA LEU A 270 -15.74 75.09 52.12
C LEU A 270 -16.99 75.80 51.53
N ASN A 271 -18.13 75.35 52.09
CA ASN A 271 -19.33 76.08 52.52
C ASN A 271 -20.27 76.71 51.48
N LYS A 272 -21.45 76.10 51.33
CA LYS A 272 -22.78 76.63 51.76
C LYS A 272 -23.86 75.78 51.11
N GLY A 273 -24.74 75.18 51.91
CA GLY A 273 -25.87 74.43 51.36
C GLY A 273 -26.65 73.53 52.32
N GLN A 274 -26.34 73.52 53.62
CA GLN A 274 -27.22 72.92 54.63
C GLN A 274 -28.41 73.86 54.90
N ARG A 275 -29.35 73.94 53.95
CA ARG A 275 -30.71 74.48 54.20
C ARG A 275 -31.76 74.08 53.14
N ALA A 276 -31.60 72.93 52.48
CA ALA A 276 -32.62 72.39 51.57
C ALA A 276 -32.94 70.89 51.77
N GLU A 277 -32.33 70.22 52.76
CA GLU A 277 -32.45 68.75 52.94
C GLU A 277 -33.55 68.31 53.93
N LEU A 278 -34.22 69.26 54.59
CA LEU A 278 -35.28 68.95 55.56
C LEU A 278 -36.68 68.79 54.95
N ASN A 279 -36.92 69.28 53.72
CA ASN A 279 -38.24 69.22 53.08
C ASN A 279 -38.44 68.07 52.09
N CYS A 280 -37.40 67.33 51.69
CA CYS A 280 -37.55 66.18 50.78
C CYS A 280 -37.79 64.84 51.50
N ARG A 281 -37.58 64.76 52.83
CA ARG A 281 -37.86 63.54 53.62
C ARG A 281 -39.35 63.24 53.80
N LYS A 282 -40.27 64.20 53.56
CA LYS A 282 -41.72 63.98 53.72
C LYS A 282 -42.42 63.33 52.51
N MET A 283 -41.79 63.26 51.33
CA MET A 283 -42.39 62.53 50.17
C MET A 283 -42.02 61.05 50.10
N LYS A 284 -41.00 60.59 50.86
CA LYS A 284 -40.51 59.20 50.78
C LYS A 284 -41.41 58.16 51.48
N TYR A 285 -42.51 58.58 52.12
CA TYR A 285 -43.36 57.72 52.97
C TYR A 285 -44.78 57.41 52.44
N ARG A 286 -45.10 57.73 51.17
CA ARG A 286 -46.42 57.40 50.57
C ARG A 286 -46.37 56.52 49.31
N GLY A 287 -45.31 55.73 49.14
CA GLY A 287 -45.16 54.79 48.03
C GLY A 287 -44.98 53.33 48.49
N ARG A 288 -45.85 52.84 49.37
CA ARG A 288 -45.90 51.41 49.78
C ARG A 288 -47.20 50.78 49.29
N HIS A 289 -47.46 50.86 47.98
CA HIS A 289 -48.39 49.95 47.31
C HIS A 289 -47.65 49.29 46.16
N ASN A 290 -47.76 47.96 46.06
CA ASN A 290 -47.05 47.05 45.16
C ASN A 290 -47.37 47.23 43.65
N GLN A 291 -47.57 48.46 43.18
CA GLN A 291 -47.77 48.75 41.77
C GLN A 291 -46.57 49.52 41.24
N GLU A 292 -45.75 48.86 40.43
CA GLU A 292 -44.71 49.50 39.63
C GLU A 292 -45.37 50.59 38.76
N PRO A 293 -44.88 51.84 38.77
CA PRO A 293 -45.45 52.91 37.96
C PRO A 293 -45.33 52.56 36.48
N SER A 294 -46.42 52.70 35.73
CA SER A 294 -46.43 52.48 34.28
C SER A 294 -45.62 53.57 33.55
N SER A 295 -45.07 53.26 32.38
CA SER A 295 -44.27 54.23 31.59
C SER A 295 -45.04 55.53 31.31
N ARG A 296 -46.37 55.44 31.16
CA ARG A 296 -47.26 56.62 31.04
C ARG A 296 -47.34 57.47 32.30
N GLN A 297 -47.31 56.86 33.50
CA GLN A 297 -47.30 57.60 34.76
C GLN A 297 -45.97 58.33 34.98
N VAL A 298 -44.85 57.72 34.61
CA VAL A 298 -43.52 58.34 34.69
C VAL A 298 -43.40 59.50 33.68
N GLU A 299 -43.88 59.34 32.45
CA GLU A 299 -43.93 60.43 31.46
C GLU A 299 -44.84 61.58 31.88
N ASN A 300 -46.00 61.29 32.48
CA ASN A 300 -46.92 62.33 32.95
C ASN A 300 -46.34 63.06 34.17
N MET A 301 -45.66 62.37 35.08
CA MET A 301 -44.91 63.01 36.16
C MET A 301 -43.79 63.87 35.59
N ALA A 302 -42.94 63.35 34.70
CA ALA A 302 -41.86 64.13 34.07
C ALA A 302 -42.36 65.39 33.33
N ARG A 303 -43.52 65.31 32.66
CA ARG A 303 -44.18 66.48 32.03
C ARG A 303 -44.68 67.50 33.05
N ASN A 304 -45.26 67.05 34.16
CA ASN A 304 -45.72 67.95 35.22
C ASN A 304 -44.56 68.62 35.95
N VAL A 305 -43.42 67.93 36.09
CA VAL A 305 -42.19 68.45 36.68
C VAL A 305 -41.53 69.54 35.83
N ARG A 306 -41.55 69.39 34.50
CA ARG A 306 -41.08 70.46 33.58
C ARG A 306 -41.90 71.76 33.68
N LYS A 307 -43.13 71.70 34.21
CA LYS A 307 -43.97 72.89 34.43
C LYS A 307 -43.74 73.55 35.80
N SER A 308 -43.18 72.83 36.77
CA SER A 308 -42.82 73.38 38.07
C SER A 308 -41.38 73.90 38.04
N GLN A 309 -41.20 75.21 37.95
CA GLN A 309 -39.88 75.84 37.98
C GLN A 309 -39.15 75.52 39.30
N GLY A 310 -38.01 74.84 39.20
CA GLY A 310 -36.89 74.98 40.15
C GLY A 310 -36.96 74.24 41.49
N GLN A 311 -37.13 72.91 41.50
CA GLN A 311 -36.79 72.10 42.70
C GLN A 311 -35.86 70.91 42.38
N PRO A 312 -34.57 70.95 42.77
CA PRO A 312 -33.59 69.90 42.46
C PRO A 312 -33.92 68.51 43.05
N CYS A 313 -34.83 68.41 44.04
CA CYS A 313 -35.30 67.11 44.54
C CYS A 313 -36.20 66.36 43.55
N ILE A 314 -36.96 67.07 42.73
CA ILE A 314 -37.93 66.44 41.84
C ILE A 314 -37.21 65.82 40.63
N GLU A 315 -36.17 66.48 40.10
CA GLU A 315 -35.30 65.90 39.08
C GLU A 315 -34.60 64.63 39.56
N LYS A 316 -34.14 64.59 40.82
CA LYS A 316 -33.55 63.39 41.43
C LYS A 316 -34.55 62.23 41.49
N VAL A 317 -35.79 62.49 41.91
CA VAL A 317 -36.85 61.46 41.96
C VAL A 317 -37.23 60.97 40.57
N VAL A 318 -37.35 61.87 39.58
CA VAL A 318 -37.64 61.48 38.18
C VAL A 318 -36.50 60.63 37.62
N ARG A 319 -35.24 60.98 37.90
CA ARG A 319 -34.07 60.18 37.49
C ARG A 319 -34.05 58.80 38.14
N GLU A 320 -34.27 58.72 39.46
CA GLU A 320 -34.36 57.43 40.18
C GLU A 320 -35.52 56.56 39.65
N MET A 321 -36.66 57.16 39.31
CA MET A 321 -37.80 56.46 38.70
C MET A 321 -37.52 56.00 37.26
N GLN A 322 -36.80 56.80 36.47
CA GLN A 322 -36.37 56.43 35.12
C GLN A 322 -35.37 55.26 35.16
N GLU A 323 -34.38 55.31 36.07
CA GLU A 323 -33.43 54.21 36.28
C GLU A 323 -34.14 52.92 36.75
N ALA A 324 -35.11 53.04 37.65
CA ALA A 324 -35.92 51.90 38.10
C ALA A 324 -36.79 51.31 36.97
N LEU A 325 -37.38 52.16 36.12
CA LEU A 325 -38.17 51.75 34.97
C LEU A 325 -37.31 51.03 33.92
N GLU A 326 -36.15 51.57 33.57
CA GLU A 326 -35.21 50.91 32.65
C GLU A 326 -34.74 49.55 33.19
N THR A 327 -34.50 49.45 34.49
CA THR A 327 -34.10 48.19 35.14
C THR A 327 -35.23 47.16 35.07
N ALA A 328 -36.47 47.58 35.36
CA ALA A 328 -37.66 46.72 35.27
C ALA A 328 -37.92 46.26 33.81
N GLU A 329 -37.74 47.14 32.83
CA GLU A 329 -37.87 46.79 31.40
C GLU A 329 -36.78 45.81 30.95
N ARG A 330 -35.53 45.99 31.39
CA ARG A 330 -34.44 45.03 31.16
C ARG A 330 -34.74 43.66 31.79
N GLU A 331 -35.31 43.60 32.99
CA GLU A 331 -35.74 42.34 33.59
C GLU A 331 -36.89 41.68 32.83
N ARG A 332 -37.91 42.44 32.45
CA ARG A 332 -39.03 41.94 31.63
C ARG A 332 -38.54 41.40 30.29
N ALA A 333 -37.60 42.10 29.64
CA ALA A 333 -36.94 41.64 28.42
C ALA A 333 -36.17 40.34 28.67
N ARG A 334 -35.37 40.23 29.74
CA ARG A 334 -34.68 38.98 30.12
C ARG A 334 -35.64 37.81 30.34
N ARG A 335 -36.75 38.02 31.07
CA ARG A 335 -37.78 36.99 31.32
C ARG A 335 -38.47 36.57 30.02
N ARG A 336 -38.78 37.52 29.13
CA ARG A 336 -39.36 37.24 27.80
C ARG A 336 -38.40 36.44 26.93
N THR A 337 -37.13 36.85 26.84
CA THR A 337 -36.08 36.13 26.13
C THR A 337 -35.88 34.73 26.68
N LYS A 338 -35.88 34.55 28.02
CA LYS A 338 -35.82 33.22 28.66
C LYS A 338 -37.01 32.34 28.27
N ARG A 339 -38.25 32.86 28.33
CA ARG A 339 -39.46 32.11 27.91
C ARG A 339 -39.44 31.76 26.42
N ILE A 340 -38.96 32.66 25.58
CA ILE A 340 -38.79 32.41 24.13
C ILE A 340 -37.74 31.32 23.91
N LEU A 341 -36.58 31.42 24.56
CA LEU A 341 -35.53 30.40 24.51
C LEU A 341 -36.03 29.04 25.03
N GLU A 342 -36.82 28.99 26.10
CA GLU A 342 -37.45 27.77 26.60
C GLU A 342 -38.44 27.17 25.60
N LYS A 343 -39.27 28.00 24.94
CA LYS A 343 -40.19 27.55 23.87
C LYS A 343 -39.42 27.02 22.67
N ILE A 344 -38.41 27.74 22.19
CA ILE A 344 -37.52 27.32 21.09
C ILE A 344 -36.83 26.00 21.45
N THR A 345 -36.32 25.87 22.68
CA THR A 345 -35.68 24.64 23.18
C THR A 345 -36.67 23.47 23.20
N LYS A 346 -37.91 23.68 23.68
CA LYS A 346 -38.96 22.64 23.66
C LYS A 346 -39.35 22.23 22.25
N ILE A 347 -39.39 23.16 21.30
CA ILE A 347 -39.68 22.88 19.88
C ILE A 347 -38.52 22.09 19.25
N ALA A 348 -37.27 22.52 19.47
CA ALA A 348 -36.07 21.82 19.00
C ALA A 348 -35.94 20.40 19.60
N GLU A 349 -36.33 20.21 20.87
CA GLU A 349 -36.38 18.90 21.51
C GLU A 349 -37.40 17.94 20.84
N ARG A 350 -38.45 18.48 20.22
CA ARG A 350 -39.51 17.73 19.51
C ARG A 350 -39.18 17.44 18.04
N GLN A 351 -38.17 18.07 17.46
CA GLN A 351 -37.77 17.78 16.09
C GLN A 351 -36.76 16.61 16.02
N PRO A 352 -36.88 15.73 15.00
CA PRO A 352 -35.83 14.77 14.69
C PRO A 352 -34.51 15.48 14.43
N ARG A 353 -33.43 15.00 15.06
CA ARG A 353 -32.08 15.50 14.77
C ARG A 353 -31.43 14.57 13.76
N HIS A 354 -31.00 15.14 12.64
CA HIS A 354 -30.18 14.47 11.65
C HIS A 354 -28.71 14.80 11.95
N PHE A 355 -27.88 13.78 12.09
CA PHE A 355 -26.44 13.96 12.23
C PHE A 355 -25.79 13.89 10.85
N ASP A 356 -24.70 14.64 10.67
CA ASP A 356 -23.91 14.54 9.45
C ASP A 356 -23.48 13.10 9.19
N LYS A 357 -23.56 12.70 7.92
CA LYS A 357 -23.03 11.42 7.44
C LYS A 357 -21.56 11.30 7.84
N LYS A 358 -21.19 10.17 8.44
CA LYS A 358 -19.80 9.87 8.82
C LYS A 358 -19.26 8.72 8.00
N TYR A 359 -17.95 8.76 7.82
CA TYR A 359 -17.21 7.83 6.98
C TYR A 359 -16.21 7.05 7.81
N PHE A 360 -16.09 5.76 7.51
CA PHE A 360 -15.07 4.87 8.04
C PHE A 360 -14.39 4.17 6.86
N LEU A 361 -13.12 3.80 7.02
CA LEU A 361 -12.42 2.98 6.02
C LEU A 361 -12.13 1.62 6.62
N THR A 362 -12.50 0.56 5.89
CA THR A 362 -12.06 -0.79 6.20
C THR A 362 -11.20 -1.31 5.07
N GLY A 363 -10.19 -2.12 5.38
CA GLY A 363 -9.28 -2.56 4.33
C GLY A 363 -7.89 -2.96 4.79
N PHE A 364 -7.07 -3.28 3.81
CA PHE A 364 -5.64 -3.53 3.95
C PHE A 364 -4.90 -3.10 2.69
N SER A 365 -3.58 -2.99 2.80
CA SER A 365 -2.66 -2.91 1.66
C SER A 365 -1.46 -3.77 2.02
N ASP A 366 -1.10 -4.67 1.13
CA ASP A 366 -0.07 -5.68 1.28
C ASP A 366 0.79 -5.68 0.01
N GLY A 367 2.06 -6.06 0.11
CA GLY A 367 2.99 -6.03 -1.01
C GLY A 367 4.00 -7.14 -0.91
N ARG A 368 4.37 -7.72 -2.05
CA ARG A 368 5.33 -8.82 -2.15
C ARG A 368 6.32 -8.58 -3.26
N GLU A 369 7.48 -9.20 -3.10
CA GLU A 369 8.53 -9.22 -4.11
C GLU A 369 9.10 -10.64 -4.21
N ILE A 370 9.28 -11.11 -5.44
CA ILE A 370 9.99 -12.35 -5.76
C ILE A 370 10.97 -12.03 -6.88
N SER A 371 12.16 -12.58 -6.79
CA SER A 371 13.11 -12.61 -7.89
C SER A 371 13.55 -14.03 -8.17
N ASP A 372 13.62 -14.37 -9.44
CA ASP A 372 13.98 -15.69 -9.93
C ASP A 372 14.98 -15.51 -11.07
N LYS A 373 15.89 -16.47 -11.19
CA LYS A 373 16.77 -16.58 -12.34
C LYS A 373 16.69 -17.98 -12.91
N TYR A 374 16.57 -18.05 -14.21
CA TYR A 374 16.44 -19.27 -14.98
C TYR A 374 17.52 -19.30 -16.05
N GLU A 375 18.21 -20.43 -16.18
CA GLU A 375 19.25 -20.62 -17.17
C GLU A 375 19.11 -22.00 -17.79
N ILE A 376 19.12 -22.03 -19.12
CA ILE A 376 19.28 -23.27 -19.88
C ILE A 376 20.66 -23.21 -20.51
N THR A 377 21.51 -24.18 -20.17
CA THR A 377 22.76 -24.42 -20.87
C THR A 377 22.49 -25.44 -21.96
N PHE A 378 22.64 -24.99 -23.20
CA PHE A 378 22.46 -25.80 -24.41
C PHE A 378 23.70 -26.63 -24.69
N ALA A 379 24.87 -26.01 -24.53
CA ALA A 379 26.16 -26.65 -24.69
C ALA A 379 27.06 -26.28 -23.51
N PRO A 380 27.57 -27.26 -22.74
CA PRO A 380 28.59 -26.97 -21.74
C PRO A 380 29.86 -26.48 -22.44
N ARG A 381 30.69 -25.75 -21.70
CA ARG A 381 32.05 -25.44 -22.17
C ARG A 381 32.80 -26.76 -22.31
N VAL A 382 33.22 -27.11 -23.53
CA VAL A 382 34.03 -28.30 -23.76
C VAL A 382 35.50 -27.91 -23.72
N ARG A 383 36.22 -28.44 -22.72
CA ARG A 383 37.67 -28.32 -22.59
C ARG A 383 38.31 -29.69 -22.75
N VAL A 384 39.31 -29.77 -23.62
CA VAL A 384 40.08 -30.98 -23.86
C VAL A 384 41.55 -30.60 -23.79
N LEU A 385 42.28 -31.18 -22.83
CA LEU A 385 43.70 -30.90 -22.60
C LEU A 385 44.01 -29.39 -22.49
N GLY A 386 43.17 -28.65 -21.75
CA GLY A 386 43.31 -27.20 -21.58
C GLY A 386 42.79 -26.35 -22.75
N VAL A 387 42.54 -26.94 -23.92
CA VAL A 387 41.98 -26.24 -25.09
C VAL A 387 40.46 -26.14 -24.95
N THR A 388 39.92 -24.92 -24.98
CA THR A 388 38.47 -24.70 -25.03
C THR A 388 38.00 -24.84 -26.47
N ILE A 389 37.24 -25.89 -26.77
CA ILE A 389 36.74 -26.20 -28.11
C ILE A 389 35.47 -25.42 -28.39
N THR A 390 34.49 -25.55 -27.49
CA THR A 390 33.25 -24.78 -27.53
C THR A 390 33.15 -23.93 -26.27
N ASP A 391 32.69 -22.70 -26.45
CA ASP A 391 32.28 -21.87 -25.34
C ASP A 391 31.01 -22.43 -24.69
N ARG A 392 30.67 -21.93 -23.49
CA ARG A 392 29.44 -22.34 -22.83
C ARG A 392 28.28 -21.61 -23.48
N TYR A 393 27.39 -22.33 -24.15
CA TYR A 393 26.19 -21.72 -24.73
C TYR A 393 25.01 -21.86 -23.80
N TYR A 394 24.43 -20.73 -23.42
CA TYR A 394 23.32 -20.68 -22.49
C TYR A 394 22.39 -19.51 -22.80
N ALA A 395 21.13 -19.65 -22.42
CA ALA A 395 20.19 -18.55 -22.30
C ALA A 395 19.83 -18.38 -20.84
N ARG A 396 20.02 -17.16 -20.32
CA ARG A 396 19.72 -16.79 -18.94
C ARG A 396 18.69 -15.67 -18.93
N PHE A 397 17.59 -15.93 -18.25
CA PHE A 397 16.54 -14.97 -17.98
C PHE A 397 16.48 -14.73 -16.47
N SER A 398 16.58 -13.47 -16.07
CA SER A 398 16.39 -13.04 -14.68
C SER A 398 15.19 -12.14 -14.62
N TYR A 399 14.34 -12.32 -13.62
CA TYR A 399 13.21 -11.44 -13.40
C TYR A 399 13.04 -11.10 -11.92
N TYR A 400 12.52 -9.91 -11.70
CA TYR A 400 12.03 -9.41 -10.43
C TYR A 400 10.58 -9.03 -10.65
N ILE A 401 9.70 -9.53 -9.78
CA ILE A 401 8.29 -9.20 -9.76
C ILE A 401 7.95 -8.74 -8.35
N GLY A 402 7.60 -7.47 -8.23
CA GLY A 402 6.89 -6.89 -7.11
C GLY A 402 5.40 -6.80 -7.41
N TYR A 403 4.54 -7.03 -6.44
CA TYR A 403 3.13 -6.66 -6.55
C TYR A 403 2.61 -6.12 -5.23
N GLY A 404 1.82 -5.06 -5.28
CA GLY A 404 1.06 -4.49 -4.18
C GLY A 404 -0.42 -4.77 -4.39
N PHE A 405 -1.08 -5.37 -3.41
CA PHE A 405 -2.52 -5.58 -3.39
C PHE A 405 -3.14 -4.79 -2.24
N GLY A 406 -4.13 -3.96 -2.54
CA GLY A 406 -4.91 -3.25 -1.54
C GLY A 406 -6.39 -3.40 -1.81
N LEU A 407 -7.15 -3.53 -0.74
CA LEU A 407 -8.61 -3.45 -0.80
C LEU A 407 -9.10 -2.50 0.27
N ARG A 408 -9.86 -1.49 -0.15
CA ARG A 408 -10.42 -0.43 0.67
C ARG A 408 -11.90 -0.34 0.41
N ILE A 409 -12.65 -0.47 1.49
CA ILE A 409 -14.10 -0.44 1.47
C ILE A 409 -14.52 0.73 2.35
N PRO A 410 -14.86 1.88 1.73
CA PRO A 410 -15.40 3.02 2.44
C PRO A 410 -16.80 2.67 2.94
N LEU A 411 -17.00 2.83 4.24
CA LEU A 411 -18.28 2.62 4.90
C LEU A 411 -18.87 3.96 5.28
N THR A 412 -20.18 4.07 5.11
CA THR A 412 -20.94 5.25 5.49
C THR A 412 -21.90 4.91 6.61
N VAL A 413 -22.09 5.87 7.51
CA VAL A 413 -23.02 5.76 8.63
C VAL A 413 -23.78 7.06 8.76
N SER A 414 -25.11 6.96 8.73
CA SER A 414 -26.03 8.06 8.94
C SER A 414 -26.85 7.77 10.19
N VAL A 415 -27.02 8.78 11.03
CA VAL A 415 -27.73 8.65 12.30
C VAL A 415 -28.86 9.66 12.35
N LYS A 416 -30.07 9.19 12.64
CA LYS A 416 -31.24 10.02 12.93
C LYS A 416 -31.67 9.75 14.37
N ALA A 417 -31.87 10.81 15.15
CA ALA A 417 -32.37 10.72 16.52
C ALA A 417 -33.74 11.41 16.62
N SER A 418 -34.79 10.59 16.66
CA SER A 418 -36.17 11.04 16.78
C SER A 418 -36.62 11.11 18.24
N PRO A 419 -37.51 12.05 18.59
CA PRO A 419 -38.13 12.07 19.92
C PRO A 419 -38.85 10.75 20.20
N MET A 420 -38.89 10.35 21.47
CA MET A 420 -39.74 9.25 21.92
C MET A 420 -40.94 9.81 22.68
N LYS A 421 -42.12 9.19 22.53
CA LYS A 421 -43.23 9.37 23.48
C LYS A 421 -42.69 8.99 24.87
N LYS A 422 -42.96 9.82 25.90
CA LYS A 422 -42.43 9.58 27.26
C LYS A 422 -42.73 8.15 27.70
N ILE A 423 -41.68 7.40 28.08
CA ILE A 423 -41.81 6.08 28.73
C ILE A 423 -41.28 6.27 30.16
N GLY A 424 -42.19 6.50 31.11
CA GLY A 424 -41.85 6.80 32.52
C GLY A 424 -41.14 8.14 32.74
N ASN A 425 -40.27 8.19 33.76
CA ASN A 425 -39.53 9.39 34.20
C ASN A 425 -38.27 9.74 33.36
N GLY A 426 -37.95 8.95 32.35
CA GLY A 426 -36.76 9.14 31.51
C GLY A 426 -37.02 9.99 30.26
N ARG A 427 -36.15 10.95 29.96
CA ARG A 427 -36.06 11.57 28.62
C ARG A 427 -35.15 10.71 27.74
N GLY A 428 -35.59 10.37 26.54
CA GLY A 428 -34.84 9.52 25.62
C GLY A 428 -35.12 9.84 24.16
N ARG A 429 -34.32 9.27 23.26
CA ARG A 429 -34.52 9.36 21.81
C ARG A 429 -34.42 7.99 21.17
N ARG A 430 -35.19 7.81 20.09
CA ARG A 430 -35.08 6.66 19.21
C ARG A 430 -34.01 6.98 18.19
N PHE A 431 -32.92 6.22 18.23
CA PHE A 431 -31.86 6.31 17.26
C PHE A 431 -32.14 5.32 16.12
N GLU A 432 -31.96 5.80 14.91
CA GLU A 432 -32.01 5.05 13.67
C GLU A 432 -30.65 5.19 13.00
N VAL A 433 -29.92 4.09 12.93
CA VAL A 433 -28.59 4.04 12.33
C VAL A 433 -28.68 3.27 11.02
N SER A 434 -28.54 3.98 9.91
CA SER A 434 -28.35 3.37 8.60
C SER A 434 -26.86 3.39 8.25
N GLY A 435 -26.42 2.40 7.49
CA GLY A 435 -25.08 2.42 6.95
C GLY A 435 -25.06 1.86 5.55
N GLY A 436 -23.95 2.06 4.86
CA GLY A 436 -23.77 1.62 3.48
C GLY A 436 -22.31 1.59 3.09
N VAL A 437 -22.08 1.30 1.83
CA VAL A 437 -20.77 1.45 1.18
C VAL A 437 -20.85 2.59 0.19
N ASP A 438 -19.75 3.32 0.01
CA ASP A 438 -19.67 4.44 -0.93
C ASP A 438 -18.61 4.16 -2.01
N ASN A 439 -18.49 5.06 -2.99
CA ASN A 439 -17.28 5.15 -3.81
C ASN A 439 -16.31 6.12 -3.10
N GLY A 440 -15.11 5.66 -2.80
CA GLY A 440 -14.24 6.14 -1.74
C GLY A 440 -13.21 7.19 -2.15
N GLY A 441 -13.32 7.77 -3.34
CA GLY A 441 -12.32 8.65 -3.96
C GLY A 441 -11.50 9.58 -3.04
N GLN A 442 -10.34 10.01 -3.52
CA GLN A 442 -9.23 10.58 -2.73
C GLN A 442 -9.64 11.56 -1.60
N THR A 443 -10.60 12.45 -1.84
CA THR A 443 -11.14 13.39 -0.84
C THR A 443 -11.72 12.69 0.40
N LEU A 444 -12.48 11.60 0.21
CA LEU A 444 -13.06 10.82 1.31
C LEU A 444 -11.97 10.12 2.12
N TYR A 445 -10.98 9.53 1.45
CA TYR A 445 -9.83 8.90 2.10
C TYR A 445 -9.04 9.86 2.98
N ARG A 446 -8.78 11.08 2.50
CA ARG A 446 -8.13 12.12 3.31
C ARG A 446 -9.01 12.53 4.51
N LYS A 447 -10.33 12.68 4.32
CA LYS A 447 -11.28 13.01 5.40
C LYS A 447 -11.30 11.96 6.52
N VAL A 448 -11.09 10.69 6.21
CA VAL A 448 -11.01 9.62 7.22
C VAL A 448 -9.61 9.43 7.81
N GLY A 449 -8.66 10.29 7.46
CA GLY A 449 -7.30 10.32 8.01
C GLY A 449 -6.31 9.38 7.29
N LEU A 450 -6.62 8.92 6.08
CA LEU A 450 -5.66 8.12 5.31
C LEU A 450 -4.51 9.01 4.85
N ALA A 451 -3.28 8.64 5.23
CA ALA A 451 -2.10 9.39 4.83
C ALA A 451 -1.93 9.37 3.29
N PRO A 452 -1.43 10.43 2.64
CA PRO A 452 -1.35 10.52 1.19
C PRO A 452 -0.62 9.33 0.53
N ARG A 453 0.45 8.84 1.14
CA ARG A 453 1.19 7.65 0.65
C ARG A 453 0.38 6.35 0.61
N TYR A 454 -0.79 6.32 1.26
CA TYR A 454 -1.70 5.19 1.26
C TYR A 454 -3.01 5.50 0.51
N ASP A 455 -3.13 6.65 -0.15
CA ASP A 455 -4.36 7.01 -0.87
C ASP A 455 -4.47 6.36 -2.25
N PHE A 456 -3.33 6.06 -2.89
CA PHE A 456 -3.20 5.49 -4.24
C PHE A 456 -4.22 6.11 -5.22
N GLY A 457 -4.27 7.44 -5.26
CA GLY A 457 -5.14 8.16 -6.17
C GLY A 457 -6.64 7.99 -5.89
N GLY A 458 -7.03 7.50 -4.71
CA GLY A 458 -8.42 7.31 -4.34
C GLY A 458 -9.02 5.95 -4.70
N LYS A 459 -8.21 5.00 -5.16
CA LYS A 459 -8.70 3.68 -5.64
C LYS A 459 -9.12 2.75 -4.50
N GLU A 460 -10.31 2.14 -4.60
CA GLU A 460 -10.80 1.12 -3.64
C GLU A 460 -10.04 -0.20 -3.79
N PHE A 461 -9.83 -0.63 -5.02
CA PHE A 461 -8.99 -1.76 -5.34
C PHE A 461 -7.64 -1.22 -5.81
N VAL A 462 -6.56 -1.62 -5.16
CA VAL A 462 -5.21 -1.29 -5.58
C VAL A 462 -4.54 -2.57 -6.03
N PHE A 463 -4.10 -2.57 -7.27
CA PHE A 463 -3.18 -3.58 -7.77
C PHE A 463 -2.03 -2.85 -8.43
N MET A 464 -0.93 -2.79 -7.70
CA MET A 464 0.35 -2.34 -8.24
C MET A 464 1.15 -3.56 -8.63
N PHE A 465 1.81 -3.48 -9.77
CA PHE A 465 2.69 -4.51 -10.25
C PHE A 465 3.96 -3.84 -10.72
N THR A 466 5.08 -4.21 -10.11
CA THR A 466 6.39 -3.81 -10.55
C THR A 466 7.07 -5.01 -11.17
N ALA A 467 7.55 -4.90 -12.40
CA ALA A 467 8.39 -5.94 -12.98
C ALA A 467 9.67 -5.35 -13.53
N ARG A 468 10.73 -6.16 -13.43
CA ARG A 468 12.00 -5.90 -14.09
C ARG A 468 12.49 -7.24 -14.60
N CYS A 469 13.07 -7.28 -15.78
CA CYS A 469 13.75 -8.47 -16.25
C CYS A 469 15.05 -8.12 -16.95
N SER A 470 15.89 -9.14 -17.11
CA SER A 470 17.09 -9.07 -17.93
C SER A 470 17.31 -10.41 -18.60
N PHE A 471 17.71 -10.36 -19.86
CA PHE A 471 18.06 -11.51 -20.65
C PHE A 471 19.52 -11.43 -21.10
N LYS A 472 20.21 -12.55 -20.99
CA LYS A 472 21.55 -12.73 -21.52
C LYS A 472 21.57 -14.07 -22.23
N ALA A 473 21.89 -14.04 -23.52
CA ALA A 473 22.27 -15.23 -24.25
C ALA A 473 23.78 -15.24 -24.42
N SER A 474 24.37 -16.42 -24.37
CA SER A 474 25.68 -16.70 -24.93
C SER A 474 25.48 -17.80 -25.95
N ILE A 475 25.71 -17.47 -27.20
CA ILE A 475 25.51 -18.33 -28.38
C ILE A 475 26.79 -18.29 -29.22
N PRO A 476 26.98 -19.23 -30.16
CA PRO A 476 28.10 -19.14 -31.08
C PRO A 476 28.04 -17.82 -31.86
N GLY A 477 29.18 -17.12 -31.96
CA GLY A 477 29.27 -15.77 -32.52
C GLY A 477 29.48 -14.65 -31.46
N PRO A 478 29.17 -13.39 -31.77
CA PRO A 478 29.33 -12.27 -30.85
C PRO A 478 28.43 -12.45 -29.63
N ASP A 479 29.00 -12.24 -28.44
CA ASP A 479 28.27 -12.35 -27.18
C ASP A 479 27.34 -11.14 -27.01
N PRO A 480 26.01 -11.30 -27.19
CA PRO A 480 25.11 -10.16 -27.15
C PRO A 480 25.12 -9.54 -25.74
N PRO A 481 25.05 -8.20 -25.60
CA PRO A 481 25.00 -7.57 -24.28
C PRO A 481 23.79 -8.06 -23.49
N THR A 482 23.84 -7.96 -22.16
CA THR A 482 22.67 -8.23 -21.32
C THR A 482 21.58 -7.20 -21.66
N ILE A 483 20.48 -7.68 -22.21
CA ILE A 483 19.31 -6.85 -22.52
C ILE A 483 18.50 -6.70 -21.24
N ARG A 484 18.21 -5.47 -20.85
CA ARG A 484 17.32 -5.18 -19.71
C ARG A 484 15.96 -4.82 -20.25
N CYS A 485 14.94 -5.44 -19.67
CA CYS A 485 13.57 -5.00 -19.85
C CYS A 485 13.41 -3.60 -19.22
N PRO A 486 12.52 -2.75 -19.76
CA PRO A 486 12.08 -1.55 -19.05
C PRO A 486 11.67 -1.90 -17.62
N SER A 487 11.92 -1.03 -16.64
CA SER A 487 11.27 -1.17 -15.33
C SER A 487 9.82 -0.79 -15.49
N ILE A 488 8.92 -1.67 -15.08
CA ILE A 488 7.48 -1.43 -15.18
C ILE A 488 6.98 -1.12 -13.80
N ASP A 489 6.29 -0.01 -13.67
CA ASP A 489 5.45 0.30 -12.52
C ASP A 489 4.03 0.47 -13.05
N TYR A 490 3.25 -0.61 -12.94
CA TYR A 490 1.89 -0.67 -13.43
C TYR A 490 0.90 -0.55 -12.27
N ASP A 491 -0.08 0.34 -12.41
CA ASP A 491 -1.17 0.52 -11.44
C ASP A 491 -2.52 0.21 -12.13
N ALA A 492 -2.99 -1.02 -11.93
CA ALA A 492 -4.32 -1.48 -12.33
C ALA A 492 -5.37 -1.28 -11.24
N GLY A 493 -5.07 -0.48 -10.22
CA GLY A 493 -6.04 -0.15 -9.22
C GLY A 493 -7.26 0.51 -9.87
N LYS A 494 -8.43 0.08 -9.44
CA LYS A 494 -9.72 0.52 -9.98
C LYS A 494 -10.57 1.07 -8.87
N ASN A 495 -11.33 2.09 -9.23
CA ASN A 495 -12.48 2.45 -8.43
C ASN A 495 -13.54 1.38 -8.65
N PHE A 496 -14.18 0.91 -7.59
CA PHE A 496 -15.33 0.04 -7.73
C PHE A 496 -16.32 0.28 -6.60
N GLN A 497 -17.60 0.08 -6.89
CA GLN A 497 -18.62 0.11 -5.86
C GLN A 497 -18.62 -1.23 -5.11
N PRO A 498 -18.33 -1.25 -3.80
CA PRO A 498 -18.35 -2.48 -3.04
C PRO A 498 -19.70 -3.18 -3.13
N SER A 499 -19.71 -4.49 -3.38
CA SER A 499 -20.97 -5.21 -3.48
C SER A 499 -21.64 -5.35 -2.11
N LEU A 500 -22.97 -5.36 -2.10
CA LEU A 500 -23.77 -5.57 -0.90
C LEU A 500 -24.82 -6.64 -1.16
N GLY A 501 -25.06 -7.49 -0.16
CA GLY A 501 -26.00 -8.60 -0.29
C GLY A 501 -25.53 -9.62 -1.34
N LYS A 502 -26.47 -10.18 -2.11
CA LYS A 502 -26.19 -11.23 -3.12
C LYS A 502 -25.53 -10.69 -4.40
N ARG A 503 -25.35 -9.37 -4.54
CA ARG A 503 -24.76 -8.77 -5.75
C ARG A 503 -23.31 -9.23 -5.93
N ARG A 504 -22.94 -9.54 -7.17
CA ARG A 504 -21.56 -9.82 -7.58
C ARG A 504 -20.95 -8.54 -8.12
N ALA A 505 -19.75 -8.20 -7.67
CA ALA A 505 -18.89 -7.23 -8.34
C ALA A 505 -17.75 -8.04 -8.99
N ASN A 506 -17.72 -8.06 -10.31
CA ASN A 506 -16.57 -8.57 -11.05
C ASN A 506 -15.59 -7.39 -11.17
N LEU A 507 -14.41 -7.50 -10.56
CA LEU A 507 -13.38 -6.45 -10.64
C LEU A 507 -12.62 -6.49 -11.97
N GLY A 508 -12.96 -7.45 -12.83
CA GLY A 508 -12.44 -7.67 -14.17
C GLY A 508 -11.38 -8.76 -14.22
N ASN A 509 -11.04 -9.15 -15.44
CA ASN A 509 -9.76 -9.78 -15.73
C ASN A 509 -8.75 -8.65 -15.87
N ILE A 510 -7.76 -8.60 -14.99
CA ILE A 510 -6.66 -7.66 -15.09
C ILE A 510 -5.57 -8.40 -15.85
N TRP A 511 -5.31 -8.00 -17.09
CA TRP A 511 -4.23 -8.52 -17.92
C TRP A 511 -3.08 -7.52 -17.94
N LEU A 512 -1.89 -8.04 -17.66
CA LEU A 512 -0.61 -7.41 -17.83
C LEU A 512 -0.03 -7.96 -19.12
N ASN A 513 -0.30 -7.32 -20.25
CA ASN A 513 0.26 -7.77 -21.53
C ASN A 513 1.78 -7.49 -21.55
N GLY A 514 2.57 -8.37 -22.15
CA GLY A 514 4.03 -8.31 -22.12
C GLY A 514 4.61 -7.11 -22.87
N ASP A 515 3.90 -6.57 -23.85
CA ASP A 515 4.20 -5.33 -24.58
C ASP A 515 4.02 -4.09 -23.69
N VAL A 516 2.89 -3.98 -22.97
CA VAL A 516 2.59 -2.90 -22.02
C VAL A 516 3.47 -3.01 -20.77
N THR A 517 3.74 -4.24 -20.36
CA THR A 517 4.52 -4.54 -19.17
C THR A 517 5.96 -4.80 -19.48
N GLY A 518 6.54 -4.39 -20.61
CA GLY A 518 7.99 -4.49 -20.91
C GLY A 518 8.63 -5.88 -20.69
N LEU A 519 7.82 -6.89 -20.41
CA LEU A 519 8.17 -8.30 -20.29
C LEU A 519 8.30 -8.92 -21.68
N GLN A 520 8.15 -8.11 -22.72
CA GLN A 520 8.60 -8.36 -24.07
C GLN A 520 10.08 -8.01 -24.17
N LEU A 521 10.91 -9.05 -24.23
CA LEU A 521 12.28 -8.94 -24.67
C LEU A 521 12.30 -9.04 -26.19
N SER A 522 13.05 -8.17 -26.84
CA SER A 522 13.42 -8.33 -28.24
C SER A 522 14.92 -8.11 -28.39
N ALA A 523 15.58 -9.08 -28.98
CA ALA A 523 16.94 -9.05 -29.49
C ALA A 523 16.85 -9.30 -31.00
N ALA A 524 17.91 -9.00 -31.75
CA ALA A 524 17.96 -9.25 -33.20
C ALA A 524 17.62 -10.70 -33.63
N ILE A 525 17.64 -11.65 -32.69
CA ILE A 525 17.50 -13.10 -32.92
C ILE A 525 16.55 -13.78 -31.93
N ALA A 526 15.84 -13.04 -31.08
CA ALA A 526 14.92 -13.64 -30.11
C ALA A 526 13.93 -12.62 -29.56
N SER A 527 12.68 -13.01 -29.39
CA SER A 527 11.74 -12.30 -28.54
C SER A 527 10.99 -13.21 -27.58
N ALA A 528 10.61 -12.67 -26.43
CA ALA A 528 9.83 -13.41 -25.44
C ALA A 528 8.92 -12.44 -24.73
N SER A 529 7.62 -12.71 -24.65
CA SER A 529 6.66 -11.95 -23.85
C SER A 529 5.95 -12.83 -22.83
N LEU A 530 5.77 -12.28 -21.63
CA LEU A 530 5.01 -12.93 -20.56
C LEU A 530 3.83 -12.05 -20.19
N ASP A 531 2.63 -12.59 -20.34
CA ASP A 531 1.40 -11.92 -19.96
C ASP A 531 0.84 -12.55 -18.70
N LEU A 532 0.56 -11.71 -17.70
CA LEU A 532 0.05 -12.15 -16.40
C LEU A 532 -1.38 -11.65 -16.22
N GLY A 533 -2.29 -12.57 -15.92
CA GLY A 533 -3.69 -12.26 -15.67
C GLY A 533 -4.11 -12.60 -14.24
N ILE A 534 -5.00 -11.79 -13.66
CA ILE A 534 -5.74 -12.19 -12.45
C ILE A 534 -7.22 -11.86 -12.68
N ALA A 535 -8.07 -12.87 -12.52
CA ALA A 535 -9.51 -12.67 -12.43
C ALA A 535 -9.90 -12.49 -10.95
N VAL A 536 -10.61 -11.41 -10.65
CA VAL A 536 -10.99 -11.06 -9.27
C VAL A 536 -12.51 -10.92 -9.15
N ASP A 537 -13.10 -11.74 -8.30
CA ASP A 537 -14.55 -11.76 -8.02
C ASP A 537 -14.86 -11.49 -6.56
N ILE A 538 -15.77 -10.54 -6.31
CA ILE A 538 -16.28 -10.22 -4.97
C ILE A 538 -17.78 -10.50 -4.89
N LYS A 539 -18.18 -11.34 -3.94
CA LYS A 539 -19.59 -11.73 -3.70
C LYS A 539 -19.97 -11.59 -2.23
N ASN A 540 -21.27 -11.50 -1.95
CA ASN A 540 -21.83 -11.63 -0.60
C ASN A 540 -21.31 -10.58 0.42
N GLY A 541 -21.11 -9.35 -0.04
CA GLY A 541 -20.65 -8.25 0.81
C GLY A 541 -21.65 -7.90 1.92
N GLN A 542 -21.15 -7.76 3.15
CA GLN A 542 -21.90 -7.35 4.33
C GLN A 542 -21.05 -6.42 5.18
N PHE A 543 -21.62 -5.33 5.67
CA PHE A 543 -20.93 -4.47 6.65
C PHE A 543 -21.47 -4.70 8.05
N GLY A 544 -20.67 -4.30 9.03
CA GLY A 544 -21.03 -4.37 10.43
C GLY A 544 -20.35 -3.27 11.21
N TYR A 545 -20.97 -2.90 12.32
CA TYR A 545 -20.44 -1.93 13.27
C TYR A 545 -20.95 -2.29 14.67
N ARG A 546 -20.32 -1.70 15.68
CA ARG A 546 -20.77 -1.81 17.07
C ARG A 546 -21.29 -0.46 17.54
N VAL A 547 -22.45 -0.46 18.17
CA VAL A 547 -23.05 0.69 18.83
C VAL A 547 -22.84 0.56 20.33
N LEU A 548 -22.32 1.62 20.94
CA LEU A 548 -22.10 1.74 22.38
C LEU A 548 -22.79 3.00 22.90
N PRO A 549 -23.23 3.04 24.17
CA PRO A 549 -23.61 4.29 24.80
C PRO A 549 -22.45 5.30 24.81
N TYR A 550 -22.76 6.59 24.71
CA TYR A 550 -21.83 7.69 24.96
C TYR A 550 -22.32 8.58 26.11
N GLY A 551 -21.40 8.98 26.98
CA GLY A 551 -21.72 9.66 28.23
C GLY A 551 -22.52 8.74 29.17
N ARG A 552 -23.35 9.33 30.04
CA ARG A 552 -24.25 8.58 30.94
C ARG A 552 -25.56 8.21 30.22
N ALA A 553 -25.46 7.58 29.06
CA ALA A 553 -26.60 7.07 28.30
C ALA A 553 -26.78 5.57 28.55
N ARG A 554 -28.03 5.09 28.52
CA ARG A 554 -28.35 3.64 28.51
C ARG A 554 -28.93 3.27 27.16
N VAL A 555 -28.36 2.24 26.52
CA VAL A 555 -28.81 1.73 25.22
C VAL A 555 -29.43 0.36 25.45
N LYS A 556 -30.71 0.19 25.09
CA LYS A 556 -31.37 -1.13 25.09
C LYS A 556 -31.18 -1.78 23.72
N LEU A 557 -30.07 -2.50 23.54
CA LEU A 557 -29.78 -3.29 22.35
C LEU A 557 -29.43 -4.72 22.76
N ASN A 558 -30.29 -5.67 22.42
CA ASN A 558 -29.93 -7.08 22.49
C ASN A 558 -28.87 -7.32 21.39
N ASN A 559 -27.65 -7.65 21.80
CA ASN A 559 -26.45 -7.89 20.96
C ASN A 559 -25.73 -6.63 20.41
N SER A 560 -24.70 -6.19 21.15
CA SER A 560 -23.76 -5.11 20.82
C SER A 560 -22.83 -5.38 19.62
N LYS A 561 -23.07 -6.42 18.81
CA LYS A 561 -22.35 -6.72 17.56
C LYS A 561 -23.35 -6.97 16.44
N VAL A 562 -23.51 -6.00 15.55
CA VAL A 562 -24.52 -6.07 14.50
C VAL A 562 -23.81 -6.25 13.14
N TRP A 563 -23.81 -7.49 12.63
CA TRP A 563 -23.56 -7.74 11.21
C TRP A 563 -24.92 -7.70 10.52
N ARG A 564 -25.11 -6.81 9.53
CA ARG A 564 -26.39 -6.68 8.85
C ARG A 564 -26.23 -6.66 7.34
N LYS A 565 -27.27 -7.17 6.66
CA LYS A 565 -27.53 -6.89 5.26
C LYS A 565 -28.09 -5.46 5.20
N VAL A 566 -27.63 -4.69 4.22
CA VAL A 566 -27.45 -3.23 4.36
C VAL A 566 -28.71 -2.39 4.34
N THR A 567 -29.81 -2.96 3.88
CA THR A 567 -31.00 -2.18 3.59
C THR A 567 -31.74 -1.71 4.85
N ASP A 568 -31.59 -2.42 5.97
CA ASP A 568 -32.49 -2.21 7.10
C ASP A 568 -31.84 -1.37 8.21
N PRO A 569 -32.35 -0.15 8.46
CA PRO A 569 -31.80 0.71 9.49
C PRO A 569 -31.96 0.09 10.88
N LEU A 570 -30.93 0.20 11.70
CA LEU A 570 -30.94 -0.29 13.08
C LEU A 570 -31.65 0.74 13.97
N LYS A 571 -32.86 0.40 14.41
CA LYS A 571 -33.69 1.23 15.29
C LYS A 571 -33.58 0.76 16.74
N PHE A 572 -33.29 1.68 17.67
CA PHE A 572 -33.19 1.36 19.10
C PHE A 572 -33.39 2.60 19.97
N ASN A 573 -33.67 2.39 21.25
CA ASN A 573 -33.93 3.47 22.19
C ASN A 573 -32.69 3.77 23.03
N VAL A 574 -32.42 5.06 23.21
CA VAL A 574 -31.33 5.57 24.05
C VAL A 574 -31.93 6.47 25.12
N LEU A 575 -31.72 6.09 26.38
CA LEU A 575 -32.24 6.80 27.53
C LEU A 575 -31.14 7.68 28.15
N ARG A 576 -31.48 8.93 28.43
CA ARG A 576 -30.61 9.87 29.15
C ARG A 576 -30.73 9.63 30.66
N THR A 577 -29.60 9.50 31.35
CA THR A 577 -29.57 9.45 32.82
C THR A 577 -29.63 10.88 33.40
N ARG A 578 -30.33 11.10 34.52
CA ARG A 578 -30.40 12.42 35.19
C ARG A 578 -29.00 12.95 35.53
N GLY A 579 -28.81 14.27 35.46
CA GLY A 579 -27.54 14.95 35.76
C GLY A 579 -26.43 14.73 34.72
N SER A 580 -26.74 14.20 33.55
CA SER A 580 -25.75 13.97 32.49
C SER A 580 -25.58 15.20 31.60
N GLY A 581 -24.33 15.54 31.29
CA GLY A 581 -23.96 16.49 30.23
C GLY A 581 -24.25 15.92 28.82
N ARG A 582 -23.28 16.00 27.91
CA ARG A 582 -23.39 15.40 26.56
C ARG A 582 -23.68 13.89 26.66
N TRP A 583 -24.67 13.41 25.91
CA TRP A 583 -25.09 12.01 25.88
C TRP A 583 -25.38 11.58 24.44
N GLY A 584 -25.38 10.27 24.15
CA GLY A 584 -25.72 9.81 22.80
C GLY A 584 -25.20 8.42 22.53
N ILE A 585 -24.71 8.20 21.31
CA ILE A 585 -24.14 6.91 20.88
C ILE A 585 -22.72 7.06 20.35
N LYS A 586 -21.93 6.02 20.53
CA LYS A 586 -20.62 5.85 19.92
C LYS A 586 -20.68 4.66 18.98
N ILE A 587 -20.31 4.89 17.73
CA ILE A 587 -20.16 3.82 16.73
C ILE A 587 -18.68 3.51 16.61
N ASP A 588 -18.31 2.24 16.76
CA ASP A 588 -16.93 1.78 16.64
C ASP A 588 -16.80 0.42 15.94
N ARG A 589 -15.55 0.01 15.72
CA ARG A 589 -15.19 -1.27 15.08
C ARG A 589 -15.93 -1.50 13.75
N PRO A 590 -15.80 -0.58 12.78
CA PRO A 590 -16.31 -0.81 11.43
C PRO A 590 -15.68 -2.08 10.86
N ARG A 591 -16.50 -2.90 10.21
CA ARG A 591 -16.10 -4.16 9.57
C ARG A 591 -16.84 -4.34 8.26
N TYR A 592 -16.16 -5.00 7.33
CA TYR A 592 -16.75 -5.44 6.07
C TYR A 592 -16.35 -6.89 5.83
N LYS A 593 -17.30 -7.74 5.43
CA LYS A 593 -17.04 -9.14 5.09
C LYS A 593 -17.60 -9.47 3.72
N PHE A 594 -16.88 -10.28 2.97
CA PHE A 594 -17.22 -10.67 1.60
C PHE A 594 -16.53 -11.98 1.24
N ASN A 595 -16.98 -12.61 0.18
CA ASN A 595 -16.31 -13.75 -0.43
C ASN A 595 -15.46 -13.25 -1.60
N LEU A 596 -14.16 -13.52 -1.55
CA LEU A 596 -13.20 -13.22 -2.60
C LEU A 596 -12.87 -14.51 -3.35
N ALA A 597 -12.87 -14.47 -4.68
CA ALA A 597 -12.21 -15.46 -5.51
C ALA A 597 -11.13 -14.77 -6.36
N LEU A 598 -9.89 -15.25 -6.24
CA LEU A 598 -8.75 -14.83 -7.07
C LEU A 598 -8.31 -16.01 -7.91
N THR A 599 -8.39 -15.89 -9.24
CA THR A 599 -7.93 -16.93 -10.15
C THR A 599 -6.76 -16.39 -10.99
N PRO A 600 -5.53 -16.89 -10.77
CA PRO A 600 -4.40 -16.48 -11.58
C PRO A 600 -4.49 -17.06 -13.00
N GLN A 601 -3.97 -16.32 -13.95
CA GLN A 601 -3.92 -16.66 -15.37
C GLN A 601 -2.52 -16.32 -15.91
N ILE A 602 -2.01 -17.12 -16.84
CA ILE A 602 -0.76 -16.79 -17.56
C ILE A 602 -0.93 -17.02 -19.05
N ARG A 603 -0.23 -16.25 -19.86
CA ARG A 603 0.04 -16.52 -21.27
C ARG A 603 1.52 -16.20 -21.54
N ILE A 604 2.24 -17.09 -22.21
CA ILE A 604 3.66 -16.90 -22.57
C ILE A 604 3.77 -16.98 -24.08
N ASN A 605 4.48 -16.04 -24.69
CA ASN A 605 4.82 -16.08 -26.11
C ASN A 605 6.36 -16.10 -26.21
N LEU A 606 6.92 -17.12 -26.86
CA LEU A 606 8.37 -17.26 -27.06
C LEU A 606 8.66 -17.34 -28.55
N ASN A 607 9.67 -16.61 -29.00
CA ASN A 607 10.19 -16.61 -30.36
C ASN A 607 11.73 -16.54 -30.31
N ILE A 608 12.45 -17.46 -30.94
CA ILE A 608 13.92 -17.39 -31.11
C ILE A 608 14.21 -17.66 -32.56
N ASP A 609 14.89 -16.74 -33.22
CA ASP A 609 15.28 -16.83 -34.63
C ASP A 609 16.80 -16.67 -34.78
N VAL A 610 17.51 -17.76 -35.03
CA VAL A 610 18.96 -17.73 -35.33
C VAL A 610 19.25 -17.91 -36.83
N GLY A 611 18.37 -17.41 -37.68
CA GLY A 611 18.47 -17.40 -39.14
C GLY A 611 18.00 -18.70 -39.77
N ILE A 612 18.69 -19.82 -39.52
CA ILE A 612 18.32 -21.15 -40.03
C ILE A 612 17.73 -22.08 -38.96
N TYR A 613 17.49 -21.60 -37.75
CA TYR A 613 16.77 -22.36 -36.73
C TYR A 613 15.80 -21.42 -36.02
N GLU A 614 14.59 -21.90 -35.75
CA GLU A 614 13.55 -21.12 -35.07
C GLU A 614 12.88 -21.92 -33.97
N TYR A 615 12.45 -21.19 -32.95
CA TYR A 615 11.72 -21.71 -31.81
C TYR A 615 10.57 -20.76 -31.48
N ASP A 616 9.37 -21.09 -31.96
CA ASP A 616 8.13 -20.38 -31.66
C ASP A 616 7.22 -21.19 -30.75
N HIS A 617 6.71 -20.56 -29.70
CA HIS A 617 5.85 -21.22 -28.74
C HIS A 617 4.93 -20.25 -27.98
N ASP A 618 3.63 -20.31 -28.29
CA ASP A 618 2.58 -19.67 -27.50
C ASP A 618 1.96 -20.68 -26.51
N VAL A 619 1.87 -20.27 -25.25
CA VAL A 619 1.54 -21.11 -24.10
C VAL A 619 0.50 -20.37 -23.27
N GLY A 620 -0.80 -20.59 -23.54
CA GLY A 620 -1.93 -20.10 -22.73
C GLY A 620 -3.12 -19.56 -23.53
N PRO A 621 -4.08 -18.84 -22.90
CA PRO A 621 -4.11 -18.52 -21.48
C PRO A 621 -4.47 -19.74 -20.62
N TYR A 622 -3.62 -20.08 -19.66
CA TYR A 622 -3.94 -21.10 -18.66
C TYR A 622 -4.62 -20.45 -17.47
N ARG A 623 -5.87 -20.82 -17.21
CA ARG A 623 -6.52 -20.54 -15.94
C ARG A 623 -6.08 -21.60 -14.95
N PHE A 624 -5.52 -21.16 -13.84
CA PHE A 624 -5.15 -22.08 -12.78
C PHE A 624 -6.29 -22.14 -11.77
N ASP A 625 -7.41 -22.75 -12.17
CA ASP A 625 -8.60 -22.84 -11.32
C ASP A 625 -8.29 -23.59 -10.00
N SER A 626 -7.37 -24.55 -10.04
CA SER A 626 -6.83 -25.25 -8.86
C SER A 626 -6.02 -24.36 -7.91
N LEU A 627 -5.52 -23.21 -8.40
CA LEU A 627 -4.86 -22.18 -7.59
C LEU A 627 -5.83 -21.07 -7.19
N THR A 628 -7.13 -21.22 -7.48
CA THR A 628 -8.14 -20.23 -7.11
C THR A 628 -8.20 -20.12 -5.59
N ILE A 629 -7.91 -18.94 -5.09
CA ILE A 629 -8.07 -18.64 -3.67
C ILE A 629 -9.49 -18.12 -3.47
N SER A 630 -10.38 -19.01 -3.01
CA SER A 630 -11.72 -18.65 -2.56
C SER A 630 -11.75 -18.54 -1.04
N ARG A 631 -11.95 -17.34 -0.50
CA ARG A 631 -12.00 -17.11 0.95
C ARG A 631 -13.06 -16.08 1.34
N GLN A 632 -13.74 -16.34 2.44
CA GLN A 632 -14.47 -15.28 3.14
C GLN A 632 -13.48 -14.41 3.90
N LEU A 633 -13.37 -13.14 3.49
CA LEU A 633 -12.53 -12.17 4.15
C LEU A 633 -13.36 -11.29 5.09
N ARG A 634 -12.74 -10.86 6.19
CA ARG A 634 -13.31 -9.94 7.18
C ARG A 634 -12.35 -8.78 7.40
N LEU A 635 -12.61 -7.68 6.73
CA LEU A 635 -11.85 -6.44 6.86
C LEU A 635 -12.18 -5.76 8.19
N LYS A 636 -11.12 -5.28 8.84
CA LYS A 636 -11.20 -4.38 10.00
C LYS A 636 -11.00 -2.94 9.52
N ALA A 637 -11.12 -1.98 10.44
CA ALA A 637 -10.73 -0.60 10.19
C ALA A 637 -9.33 -0.54 9.58
N HIS A 638 -9.16 0.24 8.52
CA HIS A 638 -7.88 0.45 7.88
C HIS A 638 -6.90 1.09 8.90
N PRO A 639 -5.63 0.67 8.95
CA PRO A 639 -4.64 1.33 9.79
C PRO A 639 -4.55 2.83 9.49
N GLY A 640 -4.39 3.65 10.54
CA GLY A 640 -4.28 5.11 10.41
C GLY A 640 -5.59 5.87 10.23
N THR A 641 -6.74 5.22 10.00
CA THR A 641 -8.01 5.93 9.77
C THR A 641 -8.91 6.00 11.01
N VAL A 642 -9.97 6.80 10.94
CA VAL A 642 -11.01 6.91 12.00
C VAL A 642 -11.59 5.53 12.34
N LYS A 643 -11.46 5.12 13.61
CA LYS A 643 -11.93 3.81 14.12
C LYS A 643 -13.26 3.89 14.89
N LYS A 644 -13.65 5.11 15.30
CA LYS A 644 -14.83 5.38 16.13
C LYS A 644 -15.34 6.80 15.90
N HIS A 645 -16.64 7.00 16.03
CA HIS A 645 -17.25 8.33 16.04
C HIS A 645 -18.32 8.43 17.13
N VAL A 646 -18.49 9.63 17.70
CA VAL A 646 -19.47 9.92 18.74
C VAL A 646 -20.54 10.85 18.17
N PHE A 647 -21.79 10.41 18.26
CA PHE A 647 -22.97 11.20 17.90
C PHE A 647 -23.58 11.72 19.21
N ALA A 648 -23.12 12.88 19.65
CA ALA A 648 -23.52 13.51 20.90
C ALA A 648 -24.72 14.46 20.71
N MET A 649 -25.69 14.37 21.63
CA MET A 649 -26.85 15.25 21.74
C MET A 649 -26.51 16.53 22.48
#